data_AF-A0A2E3EUK4-F1
#
_entry.id   AF-A0A2E3EUK4-F1
#
_cell.length_a   1.000
_cell.length_b   1.000
_cell.length_c   1.000
_cell.angle_alpha   90.00
_cell.angle_beta   90.00
_cell.angle_gamma   90.00
#
_symmetry.space_group_name_H-M   'P 1'
#
loop_
_entity.id
_entity.type
_entity.pdbx_description
1 polymer ?
#
loop_
_entity_poly.entity_id
_entity_poly.type
_entity_poly.pdbx_seq_one_letter_code
_entity_poly.pdbx_strand_id
1 'polypeptide(L)'
;MFKTSISGLLTTIQLAMLAGLLAAASILAANAWWDRAAAERVVDAARTDRALFAGVIDTRAQIAAVQTALLTEDAPQTTISRVRDKADAAAAGAVDFARRMTGDEARRGTEAVTAAIAAMQAKRATIDTLAARPRDQRQLSDSSPWRESVYASVNAMLALSDLIGDELRMTDPAIAELVQIRRFAWQLRDQFGGQCSLLRPLVATSTPIPPETRTTWAAGIGGWRAALAGIDALIARPGAPAAVVARVGTARGQVTDTQARMDALVAGLDGSGTAAMEARAYTAMCNGPFDAILAISTAALDEAVRLAEDRQSVATRNLGLTLAGLALALALSVLGLVVIARRFRRPMSTLMTAVGRLGGRDFETPVPAPRHPDEIGRLAIALEDLRVSAREAERLEAEAAAARARDIARAETIRDLSRSFEGEVTAALAGISHAGRTLRNTASHMRALADAASERATTGAGATAEAASSVQTVAAATEELAASISEISARVQASATGAREAVDQVAATGRSFDALVEAARRIGDVVGLITDIAAQTNLLALNATIEAARAGEAGKGFAVVASEVKNLANQTSKATEEITALVADIQRRTGEAAGSMDQVQAAIRRVDQDSAAIAAAVEEQGAATGEISGSVQQVATATGEVQDIIAEVARSSGETGRAATEVTGSVEEVVHEQEVLQRAVGDFLSRVQQA
;
A
#
# COMPACT_ATOMS: atom_id res chain seq x y z
N MET A 1 -23.13 -24.57 -42.40
CA MET A 1 -24.32 -23.69 -42.47
C MET A 1 -24.28 -22.64 -43.60
N PHE A 2 -23.15 -22.39 -44.29
CA PHE A 2 -23.05 -21.35 -45.34
C PHE A 2 -22.76 -21.87 -46.75
N LYS A 3 -23.31 -23.03 -47.15
CA LYS A 3 -23.00 -23.63 -48.46
C LYS A 3 -23.62 -22.90 -49.67
N THR A 4 -24.40 -21.83 -49.48
CA THR A 4 -25.24 -21.25 -50.55
C THR A 4 -25.16 -19.73 -50.75
N SER A 5 -24.36 -18.97 -49.97
CA SER A 5 -24.25 -17.50 -50.20
C SER A 5 -22.95 -16.88 -49.68
N ILE A 6 -22.11 -16.38 -50.60
CA ILE A 6 -20.91 -15.58 -50.30
C ILE A 6 -21.27 -14.32 -49.50
N SER A 7 -22.43 -13.71 -49.79
CA SER A 7 -22.92 -12.57 -49.01
C SER A 7 -23.23 -12.94 -47.57
N GLY A 8 -23.77 -14.13 -47.34
CA GLY A 8 -24.03 -14.64 -45.99
C GLY A 8 -22.73 -14.82 -45.20
N LEU A 9 -21.72 -15.41 -45.83
CA LEU A 9 -20.39 -15.60 -45.26
C LEU A 9 -19.69 -14.28 -44.90
N LEU A 10 -19.71 -13.29 -45.80
CA LEU A 10 -19.14 -11.96 -45.52
C LEU A 10 -19.84 -11.26 -44.36
N THR A 11 -21.17 -11.33 -44.29
CA THR A 11 -21.90 -10.74 -43.15
C THR A 11 -21.62 -11.46 -41.84
N THR A 12 -21.47 -12.79 -41.83
CA THR A 12 -21.19 -13.52 -40.60
C THR A 12 -19.75 -13.38 -40.13
N ILE A 13 -18.77 -13.30 -41.04
CA ILE A 13 -17.39 -12.95 -40.70
C ILE A 13 -17.37 -11.55 -40.07
N GLN A 14 -18.02 -10.56 -40.68
CA GLN A 14 -18.06 -9.20 -40.14
C GLN A 14 -18.77 -9.11 -38.79
N LEU A 15 -19.87 -9.86 -38.60
CA LEU A 15 -20.57 -9.94 -37.30
C LEU A 15 -19.72 -10.65 -36.23
N ALA A 16 -18.98 -11.69 -36.59
CA ALA A 16 -18.07 -12.38 -35.67
C ALA A 16 -16.90 -11.48 -35.26
N MET A 17 -16.30 -10.74 -36.19
CA MET A 17 -15.28 -9.74 -35.90
C MET A 17 -15.82 -8.61 -35.01
N LEU A 18 -17.03 -8.13 -35.30
CA LEU A 18 -17.71 -7.12 -34.47
C LEU A 18 -17.97 -7.64 -33.05
N ALA A 19 -18.44 -8.88 -32.91
CA ALA A 19 -18.68 -9.50 -31.60
C ALA A 19 -17.39 -9.62 -30.79
N GLY A 20 -16.29 -10.08 -31.42
CA GLY A 20 -14.97 -10.16 -30.76
C GLY A 20 -14.44 -8.80 -30.34
N LEU A 21 -14.57 -7.79 -31.22
CA LEU A 21 -14.12 -6.42 -30.93
C LEU A 21 -14.96 -5.77 -29.81
N LEU A 22 -16.29 -5.98 -29.82
CA LEU A 22 -17.18 -5.53 -28.75
C LEU A 22 -16.83 -6.19 -27.41
N ALA A 23 -16.55 -7.49 -27.40
CA ALA A 23 -16.16 -8.20 -26.19
C ALA A 23 -14.85 -7.63 -25.62
N ALA A 24 -13.82 -7.50 -26.45
CA ALA A 24 -12.53 -6.93 -26.03
C ALA A 24 -12.64 -5.49 -25.53
N ALA A 25 -13.35 -4.63 -26.27
CA ALA A 25 -13.52 -3.24 -25.91
C ALA A 25 -14.41 -3.05 -24.67
N SER A 26 -15.39 -3.92 -24.44
CA SER A 26 -16.20 -3.92 -23.22
C SER A 26 -15.38 -4.31 -21.98
N ILE A 27 -14.46 -5.28 -22.11
CA ILE A 27 -13.52 -5.65 -21.04
C ILE A 27 -12.60 -4.48 -20.72
N LEU A 28 -12.02 -3.82 -21.74
CA LEU A 28 -11.17 -2.64 -21.53
C LEU A 28 -11.92 -1.47 -20.89
N ALA A 29 -13.16 -1.23 -21.30
CA ALA A 29 -14.00 -0.19 -20.71
C ALA A 29 -14.38 -0.52 -19.26
N ALA A 30 -14.67 -1.79 -18.95
CA ALA A 30 -14.90 -2.25 -17.59
C ALA A 30 -13.65 -2.03 -16.72
N ASN A 31 -12.46 -2.45 -17.18
CA ASN A 31 -11.21 -2.23 -16.45
C ASN A 31 -10.95 -0.74 -16.19
N ALA A 32 -11.07 0.12 -17.22
CA ALA A 32 -10.89 1.56 -17.06
C ALA A 32 -11.93 2.19 -16.09
N TRP A 33 -13.13 1.62 -16.02
CA TRP A 33 -14.15 2.03 -15.05
C TRP A 33 -13.74 1.65 -13.62
N TRP A 34 -13.29 0.41 -13.40
CA TRP A 34 -12.80 -0.05 -12.10
C TRP A 34 -11.59 0.76 -11.64
N ASP A 35 -10.65 1.08 -12.53
CA ASP A 35 -9.47 1.91 -12.24
C ASP A 35 -9.89 3.33 -11.82
N ARG A 36 -10.86 3.93 -12.53
CA ARG A 36 -11.42 5.24 -12.14
C ARG A 36 -12.08 5.18 -10.77
N ALA A 37 -12.91 4.16 -10.52
CA ALA A 37 -13.60 4.00 -9.25
C ALA A 37 -12.61 3.77 -8.09
N ALA A 38 -11.51 3.04 -8.32
CA ALA A 38 -10.44 2.88 -7.36
C ALA A 38 -9.71 4.20 -7.09
N ALA A 39 -9.37 4.96 -8.13
CA ALA A 39 -8.73 6.28 -7.98
C ALA A 39 -9.61 7.29 -7.23
N GLU A 40 -10.94 7.26 -7.43
CA GLU A 40 -11.89 8.08 -6.69
C GLU A 40 -11.90 7.75 -5.19
N ARG A 41 -11.87 6.47 -4.81
CA ARG A 41 -11.73 6.06 -3.40
C ARG A 41 -10.44 6.57 -2.76
N VAL A 42 -9.32 6.53 -3.49
CA VAL A 42 -8.04 7.07 -3.01
C VAL A 42 -8.11 8.57 -2.75
N VAL A 43 -8.77 9.34 -3.64
CA VAL A 43 -8.99 10.78 -3.45
C VAL A 43 -9.82 11.05 -2.20
N ASP A 44 -10.92 10.33 -2.02
CA ASP A 44 -11.80 10.50 -0.87
C ASP A 44 -11.09 10.15 0.45
N ALA A 45 -10.31 9.06 0.47
CA ALA A 45 -9.49 8.67 1.60
C ALA A 45 -8.42 9.73 1.92
N ALA A 46 -7.67 10.23 0.92
CA ALA A 46 -6.65 11.26 1.12
C ALA A 46 -7.24 12.58 1.65
N ARG A 47 -8.38 13.02 1.09
CA ARG A 47 -9.09 14.22 1.56
C ARG A 47 -9.64 14.03 2.97
N THR A 48 -10.13 12.84 3.30
CA THR A 48 -10.63 12.53 4.64
C THR A 48 -9.50 12.53 5.67
N ASP A 49 -8.35 11.93 5.36
CA ASP A 49 -7.17 11.98 6.24
C ASP A 49 -6.70 13.43 6.46
N ARG A 50 -6.67 14.23 5.39
CA ARG A 50 -6.36 15.67 5.47
C ARG A 50 -7.32 16.45 6.36
N ALA A 51 -8.61 16.16 6.29
CA ALA A 51 -9.65 16.80 7.09
C ALA A 51 -9.61 16.36 8.56
N LEU A 52 -9.43 15.05 8.82
CA LEU A 52 -9.25 14.51 10.16
C LEU A 52 -8.04 15.13 10.84
N PHE A 53 -6.92 15.24 10.13
CA PHE A 53 -5.72 15.85 10.67
C PHE A 53 -5.89 17.35 10.95
N ALA A 54 -6.64 18.09 10.11
CA ALA A 54 -7.02 19.47 10.43
C ALA A 54 -7.85 19.56 11.72
N GLY A 55 -8.80 18.64 11.90
CA GLY A 55 -9.58 18.47 13.13
C GLY A 55 -8.70 18.22 14.35
N VAL A 56 -7.69 17.35 14.23
CA VAL A 56 -6.69 17.07 15.27
C VAL A 56 -5.95 18.33 15.69
N ILE A 57 -5.45 19.13 14.73
CA ILE A 57 -4.69 20.35 15.03
C ILE A 57 -5.52 21.32 15.87
N ASP A 58 -6.70 21.69 15.39
CA ASP A 58 -7.51 22.73 16.03
C ASP A 58 -8.17 22.25 17.32
N THR A 59 -8.58 20.97 17.37
CA THR A 59 -9.09 20.36 18.61
C THR A 59 -8.01 20.30 19.67
N ARG A 60 -6.75 19.96 19.33
CA ARG A 60 -5.66 19.95 20.32
C ARG A 60 -5.23 21.35 20.72
N ALA A 61 -5.20 22.30 19.77
CA ALA A 61 -4.74 23.67 20.01
C ALA A 61 -5.54 24.38 21.13
N GLN A 62 -6.78 23.95 21.39
CA GLN A 62 -7.59 24.51 22.47
C GLN A 62 -6.95 24.38 23.86
N ILE A 63 -6.17 23.31 24.12
CA ILE A 63 -5.56 23.07 25.43
C ILE A 63 -4.66 24.24 25.83
N ALA A 64 -3.70 24.58 24.96
CA ALA A 64 -2.72 25.62 25.26
C ALA A 64 -3.38 27.00 25.37
N ALA A 65 -4.34 27.31 24.49
CA ALA A 65 -5.03 28.60 24.50
C ALA A 65 -5.91 28.78 25.74
N VAL A 66 -6.68 27.75 26.13
CA VAL A 66 -7.53 27.79 27.34
C VAL A 66 -6.67 27.88 28.60
N GLN A 67 -5.62 27.07 28.73
CA GLN A 67 -4.74 27.11 29.91
C GLN A 67 -4.02 28.46 30.04
N THR A 68 -3.57 29.05 28.93
CA THR A 68 -2.95 30.38 28.93
C THR A 68 -3.95 31.45 29.36
N ALA A 69 -5.18 31.42 28.82
CA ALA A 69 -6.23 32.37 29.21
C ALA A 69 -6.57 32.26 30.70
N LEU A 70 -6.71 31.03 31.23
CA LEU A 70 -6.98 30.80 32.66
C LEU A 70 -5.90 31.41 33.58
N LEU A 71 -4.63 31.36 33.17
CA LEU A 71 -3.51 31.88 33.95
C LEU A 71 -3.33 33.41 33.84
N THR A 72 -3.62 33.98 32.68
CA THR A 72 -3.18 35.33 32.34
C THR A 72 -4.30 36.36 32.30
N GLU A 73 -5.54 35.95 32.02
CA GLU A 73 -6.69 36.84 31.82
C GLU A 73 -7.58 36.89 33.07
N ASP A 74 -8.02 38.07 33.49
CA ASP A 74 -8.97 38.19 34.60
C ASP A 74 -10.36 37.64 34.21
N ALA A 75 -10.77 37.85 32.95
CA ALA A 75 -12.02 37.36 32.36
C ALA A 75 -11.76 36.48 31.10
N PRO A 76 -11.39 35.20 31.26
CA PRO A 76 -10.98 34.33 30.15
C PRO A 76 -12.13 33.82 29.27
N GLN A 77 -13.39 34.09 29.61
CA GLN A 77 -14.58 33.46 29.02
C GLN A 77 -14.66 33.70 27.50
N THR A 78 -14.41 34.92 27.03
CA THR A 78 -14.46 35.25 25.60
C THR A 78 -13.40 34.49 24.79
N THR A 79 -12.18 34.40 25.33
CA THR A 79 -11.09 33.63 24.71
C THR A 79 -11.43 32.14 24.67
N ILE A 80 -11.94 31.58 25.76
CA ILE A 80 -12.35 30.18 25.87
C ILE A 80 -13.45 29.85 24.85
N SER A 81 -14.51 30.66 24.76
CA SER A 81 -15.61 30.42 23.81
C SER A 81 -15.12 30.45 22.36
N ARG A 82 -14.37 31.48 21.97
CA ARG A 82 -13.83 31.60 20.60
C ARG A 82 -12.97 30.39 20.20
N VAL A 83 -12.14 29.90 21.13
CA VAL A 83 -11.27 28.74 20.88
C VAL A 83 -12.08 27.45 20.78
N ARG A 84 -13.12 27.28 21.61
CA ARG A 84 -14.04 26.14 21.55
C ARG A 84 -14.83 26.11 20.25
N ASP A 85 -15.35 27.25 19.79
CA ASP A 85 -16.10 27.35 18.54
C ASP A 85 -15.24 26.92 17.35
N LYS A 86 -13.98 27.36 17.33
CA LYS A 86 -13.01 26.93 16.31
C LYS A 86 -12.77 25.41 16.36
N ALA A 87 -12.56 24.86 17.55
CA ALA A 87 -12.35 23.42 17.73
C ALA A 87 -13.57 22.59 17.33
N ASP A 88 -14.79 23.05 17.67
CA ASP A 88 -16.04 22.37 17.28
C ASP A 88 -16.26 22.37 15.78
N ALA A 89 -16.03 23.51 15.11
CA ALA A 89 -16.13 23.60 13.66
C ALA A 89 -15.15 22.64 12.98
N ALA A 90 -13.91 22.56 13.46
CA ALA A 90 -12.91 21.65 12.93
C ALA A 90 -13.25 20.17 13.16
N ALA A 91 -13.71 19.83 14.37
CA ALA A 91 -14.12 18.47 14.73
C ALA A 91 -15.37 18.01 13.95
N ALA A 92 -16.35 18.90 13.76
CA ALA A 92 -17.53 18.62 12.95
C ALA A 92 -17.16 18.38 11.48
N GLY A 93 -16.31 19.23 10.90
CA GLY A 93 -15.82 19.05 9.54
C GLY A 93 -15.09 17.72 9.34
N ALA A 94 -14.27 17.32 10.31
CA ALA A 94 -13.58 16.03 10.28
C ALA A 94 -14.57 14.84 10.29
N VAL A 95 -15.60 14.88 11.12
CA VAL A 95 -16.66 13.84 11.17
C VAL A 95 -17.46 13.78 9.87
N ASP A 96 -17.80 14.93 9.27
CA ASP A 96 -18.58 14.98 8.02
C ASP A 96 -17.80 14.44 6.81
N PHE A 97 -16.48 14.55 6.80
CA PHE A 97 -15.64 13.85 5.82
C PHE A 97 -15.58 12.36 6.12
N ALA A 98 -15.34 11.97 7.37
CA ALA A 98 -15.25 10.57 7.78
C ALA A 98 -16.53 9.76 7.47
N ARG A 99 -17.72 10.37 7.61
CA ARG A 99 -19.00 9.75 7.28
C ARG A 99 -19.18 9.39 5.81
N ARG A 100 -18.39 9.97 4.90
CA ARG A 100 -18.42 9.65 3.46
C ARG A 100 -17.64 8.39 3.12
N MET A 101 -16.77 7.93 4.02
CA MET A 101 -16.03 6.69 3.84
C MET A 101 -16.97 5.49 3.94
N THR A 102 -16.74 4.50 3.07
CA THR A 102 -17.49 3.24 3.05
C THR A 102 -16.71 2.14 3.77
N GLY A 103 -17.39 1.28 4.53
CA GLY A 103 -16.77 0.13 5.21
C GLY A 103 -17.03 0.11 6.71
N ASP A 104 -17.10 -1.09 7.30
CA ASP A 104 -17.46 -1.25 8.71
C ASP A 104 -16.42 -0.69 9.69
N GLU A 105 -15.14 -0.73 9.33
CA GLU A 105 -14.06 -0.16 10.15
C GLU A 105 -14.09 1.36 10.16
N ALA A 106 -14.21 2.01 9.00
CA ALA A 106 -14.36 3.45 8.90
C ALA A 106 -15.62 3.95 9.62
N ARG A 107 -16.72 3.21 9.54
CA ARG A 107 -17.97 3.52 10.26
C ARG A 107 -17.76 3.44 11.78
N ARG A 108 -17.21 2.34 12.30
CA ARG A 108 -16.91 2.18 13.74
C ARG A 108 -15.94 3.25 14.24
N GLY A 109 -14.90 3.57 13.47
CA GLY A 109 -13.97 4.64 13.81
C GLY A 109 -14.63 6.01 13.84
N THR A 110 -15.53 6.31 12.88
CA THR A 110 -16.31 7.56 12.87
C THR A 110 -17.24 7.68 14.07
N GLU A 111 -17.89 6.59 14.47
CA GLU A 111 -18.70 6.51 15.69
C GLU A 111 -17.85 6.76 16.95
N ALA A 112 -16.66 6.17 17.04
CA ALA A 112 -15.73 6.39 18.14
C ALA A 112 -15.25 7.84 18.23
N VAL A 113 -14.90 8.47 17.10
CA VAL A 113 -14.55 9.90 17.03
C VAL A 113 -15.72 10.75 17.52
N THR A 114 -16.93 10.49 17.04
CA THR A 114 -18.14 11.23 17.42
C THR A 114 -18.40 11.12 18.93
N ALA A 115 -18.28 9.92 19.50
CA ALA A 115 -18.46 9.68 20.93
C ALA A 115 -17.39 10.40 21.77
N ALA A 116 -16.12 10.37 21.33
CA ALA A 116 -15.03 11.03 22.03
C ALA A 116 -15.18 12.56 22.02
N ILE A 117 -15.64 13.15 20.90
CA ILE A 117 -15.96 14.59 20.81
C ILE A 117 -17.10 14.95 21.78
N ALA A 118 -18.17 14.16 21.83
CA ALA A 118 -19.28 14.39 22.74
C ALA A 118 -18.83 14.30 24.22
N ALA A 119 -17.99 13.32 24.57
CA ALA A 119 -17.41 13.20 25.90
C ALA A 119 -16.51 14.40 26.26
N MET A 120 -15.73 14.91 25.31
CA MET A 120 -14.95 16.13 25.47
C MET A 120 -15.84 17.35 25.75
N GLN A 121 -16.89 17.54 24.95
CA GLN A 121 -17.83 18.64 25.10
C GLN A 121 -18.54 18.61 26.46
N ALA A 122 -18.93 17.43 26.95
CA ALA A 122 -19.54 17.26 28.26
C ALA A 122 -18.63 17.69 29.43
N LYS A 123 -17.30 17.71 29.25
CA LYS A 123 -16.33 18.14 30.28
C LYS A 123 -16.06 19.64 30.29
N ARG A 124 -16.64 20.43 29.39
CA ARG A 124 -16.47 21.90 29.32
C ARG A 124 -16.88 22.64 30.60
N ALA A 125 -17.90 22.13 31.30
CA ALA A 125 -18.35 22.69 32.58
C ALA A 125 -17.23 22.77 33.63
N THR A 126 -16.24 21.86 33.56
CA THR A 126 -15.03 21.87 34.42
C THR A 126 -14.25 23.16 34.23
N ILE A 127 -14.04 23.56 32.96
CA ILE A 127 -13.31 24.77 32.61
C ILE A 127 -14.15 26.01 32.89
N ASP A 128 -15.47 25.96 32.69
CA ASP A 128 -16.35 27.09 32.98
C ASP A 128 -16.37 27.42 34.48
N THR A 129 -16.41 26.38 35.32
CA THR A 129 -16.31 26.51 36.78
C THR A 129 -14.97 27.10 37.20
N LEU A 130 -13.88 26.64 36.59
CA LEU A 130 -12.54 27.15 36.88
C LEU A 130 -12.37 28.60 36.42
N ALA A 131 -12.88 28.94 35.23
CA ALA A 131 -12.84 30.29 34.67
C ALA A 131 -13.64 31.32 35.49
N ALA A 132 -14.68 30.88 36.21
CA ALA A 132 -15.48 31.74 37.08
C ALA A 132 -14.76 32.15 38.37
N ARG A 133 -13.70 31.44 38.78
CA ARG A 133 -12.92 31.79 39.98
C ARG A 133 -12.02 33.03 39.73
N PRO A 134 -11.69 33.81 40.77
CA PRO A 134 -10.61 34.81 40.70
C PRO A 134 -9.29 34.20 40.20
N ARG A 135 -8.50 34.97 39.46
CA ARG A 135 -7.30 34.47 38.75
C ARG A 135 -6.28 33.78 39.66
N ASP A 136 -6.07 34.31 40.85
CA ASP A 136 -5.18 33.79 41.90
C ASP A 136 -5.67 32.46 42.51
N GLN A 137 -6.95 32.14 42.38
CA GLN A 137 -7.55 30.91 42.90
C GLN A 137 -7.68 29.79 41.86
N ARG A 138 -7.19 30.01 40.63
CA ARG A 138 -7.26 29.02 39.54
C ARG A 138 -6.04 28.13 39.57
N GLN A 139 -6.24 26.83 39.79
CA GLN A 139 -5.19 25.83 39.68
C GLN A 139 -5.30 25.11 38.33
N LEU A 140 -4.22 25.05 37.56
CA LEU A 140 -4.21 24.36 36.25
C LEU A 140 -4.49 22.86 36.39
N SER A 141 -4.12 22.24 37.51
CA SER A 141 -4.40 20.84 37.81
C SER A 141 -5.88 20.51 37.70
N ASP A 142 -6.77 21.44 38.07
CA ASP A 142 -8.23 21.29 38.02
C ASP A 142 -8.75 21.19 36.57
N SER A 143 -7.97 21.60 35.57
CA SER A 143 -8.32 21.44 34.14
C SER A 143 -8.09 20.03 33.60
N SER A 144 -7.48 19.12 34.38
CA SER A 144 -7.03 17.80 33.90
C SER A 144 -8.15 16.92 33.34
N PRO A 145 -9.34 16.79 33.97
CA PRO A 145 -10.42 15.95 33.42
C PRO A 145 -10.90 16.39 32.03
N TRP A 146 -10.88 17.70 31.76
CA TRP A 146 -11.19 18.25 30.44
C TRP A 146 -10.02 18.04 29.46
N ARG A 147 -8.79 18.28 29.90
CA ARG A 147 -7.61 18.11 29.06
C ARG A 147 -7.44 16.66 28.59
N GLU A 148 -7.70 15.70 29.48
CA GLU A 148 -7.69 14.26 29.16
C GLU A 148 -8.75 13.89 28.13
N SER A 149 -9.96 14.45 28.21
CA SER A 149 -11.00 14.20 27.22
C SER A 149 -10.70 14.86 25.86
N VAL A 150 -10.02 16.01 25.84
CA VAL A 150 -9.48 16.58 24.59
C VAL A 150 -8.46 15.62 23.97
N TYR A 151 -7.51 15.08 24.75
CA TYR A 151 -6.55 14.09 24.25
C TYR A 151 -7.24 12.82 23.73
N ALA A 152 -8.26 12.32 24.43
CA ALA A 152 -9.03 11.17 23.97
C ALA A 152 -9.70 11.43 22.60
N SER A 153 -10.28 12.62 22.39
CA SER A 153 -10.87 13.00 21.10
C SER A 153 -9.84 13.10 19.97
N VAL A 154 -8.67 13.67 20.27
CA VAL A 154 -7.55 13.77 19.32
C VAL A 154 -7.03 12.39 18.96
N ASN A 155 -6.86 11.49 19.94
CA ASN A 155 -6.40 10.13 19.71
C ASN A 155 -7.42 9.31 18.92
N ALA A 156 -8.72 9.50 19.14
CA ALA A 156 -9.75 8.87 18.31
C ALA A 156 -9.67 9.33 16.84
N MET A 157 -9.48 10.63 16.60
CA MET A 157 -9.30 11.16 15.25
C MET A 157 -8.02 10.65 14.58
N LEU A 158 -6.92 10.56 15.34
CA LEU A 158 -5.66 9.98 14.85
C LEU A 158 -5.79 8.49 14.55
N ALA A 159 -6.48 7.72 15.38
CA ALA A 159 -6.73 6.30 15.13
C ALA A 159 -7.54 6.09 13.84
N LEU A 160 -8.56 6.92 13.59
CA LEU A 160 -9.31 6.88 12.33
C LEU A 160 -8.47 7.34 11.13
N SER A 161 -7.68 8.40 11.30
CA SER A 161 -6.70 8.86 10.31
C SER A 161 -5.69 7.77 9.97
N ASP A 162 -5.27 6.96 10.95
CA ASP A 162 -4.35 5.87 10.75
C ASP A 162 -4.99 4.68 10.03
N LEU A 163 -6.25 4.32 10.34
CA LEU A 163 -7.02 3.33 9.60
C LEU A 163 -7.17 3.72 8.11
N ILE A 164 -7.54 4.97 7.83
CA ILE A 164 -7.64 5.49 6.46
C ILE A 164 -6.27 5.51 5.79
N GLY A 165 -5.22 5.86 6.53
CA GLY A 165 -3.84 5.80 6.08
C GLY A 165 -3.35 4.40 5.73
N ASP A 166 -3.86 3.37 6.41
CA ASP A 166 -3.55 1.96 6.11
C ASP A 166 -4.25 1.52 4.81
N GLU A 167 -5.49 1.93 4.56
CA GLU A 167 -6.18 1.72 3.27
C GLU A 167 -5.42 2.37 2.10
N LEU A 168 -4.96 3.60 2.28
CA LEU A 168 -4.13 4.31 1.30
C LEU A 168 -2.80 3.58 1.03
N ARG A 169 -2.18 2.99 2.07
CA ARG A 169 -0.92 2.24 1.93
C ARG A 169 -1.06 1.02 1.03
N MET A 170 -2.18 0.32 1.12
CA MET A 170 -2.44 -0.86 0.30
C MET A 170 -2.71 -0.51 -1.17
N THR A 171 -2.97 0.77 -1.48
CA THR A 171 -3.38 1.21 -2.81
C THR A 171 -2.28 1.99 -3.55
N ASP A 172 -1.51 2.82 -2.85
CA ASP A 172 -0.50 3.68 -3.48
C ASP A 172 0.73 3.89 -2.56
N PRO A 173 1.89 3.30 -2.89
CA PRO A 173 3.12 3.45 -2.11
C PRO A 173 3.60 4.91 -1.97
N ALA A 174 3.40 5.75 -2.99
CA ALA A 174 3.87 7.13 -2.96
C ALA A 174 3.03 7.98 -1.99
N ILE A 175 1.71 7.78 -1.97
CA ILE A 175 0.79 8.39 -0.99
C ILE A 175 1.05 7.83 0.41
N ALA A 176 1.30 6.52 0.53
CA ALA A 176 1.60 5.87 1.80
C ALA A 176 2.76 6.53 2.54
N GLU A 177 3.82 6.86 1.82
CA GLU A 177 4.98 7.52 2.39
C GLU A 177 4.69 8.95 2.84
N LEU A 178 3.79 9.67 2.15
CA LEU A 178 3.35 11.00 2.60
C LEU A 178 2.52 10.91 3.89
N VAL A 179 1.67 9.89 4.01
CA VAL A 179 0.95 9.58 5.26
C VAL A 179 1.96 9.24 6.37
N GLN A 180 3.02 8.49 6.07
CA GLN A 180 4.05 8.18 7.06
C GLN A 180 4.85 9.42 7.49
N ILE A 181 5.16 10.34 6.56
CA ILE A 181 5.75 11.64 6.89
C ILE A 181 4.81 12.44 7.81
N ARG A 182 3.49 12.46 7.55
CA ARG A 182 2.50 13.09 8.45
C ARG A 182 2.58 12.47 9.85
N ARG A 183 2.61 11.15 9.97
CA ARG A 183 2.67 10.42 11.26
C ARG A 183 3.92 10.79 12.05
N PHE A 184 5.10 10.74 11.42
CA PHE A 184 6.33 11.15 12.09
C PHE A 184 6.34 12.64 12.45
N ALA A 185 5.81 13.52 11.60
CA ALA A 185 5.72 14.94 11.91
C ALA A 185 4.76 15.22 13.08
N TRP A 186 3.69 14.44 13.21
CA TRP A 186 2.83 14.48 14.40
C TRP A 186 3.54 13.97 15.66
N GLN A 187 4.28 12.86 15.56
CA GLN A 187 5.09 12.35 16.67
C GLN A 187 6.15 13.37 17.11
N LEU A 188 6.86 14.00 16.16
CA LEU A 188 7.77 15.11 16.40
C LEU A 188 7.06 16.25 17.17
N ARG A 189 5.88 16.65 16.71
CA ARG A 189 5.07 17.70 17.35
C ARG A 189 4.66 17.36 18.78
N ASP A 190 4.26 16.12 19.02
CA ASP A 190 3.77 15.63 20.31
C ASP A 190 4.92 15.51 21.33
N GLN A 191 6.01 14.85 20.92
CA GLN A 191 7.22 14.67 21.74
C GLN A 191 7.89 16.01 22.08
N PHE A 192 7.99 16.92 21.12
CA PHE A 192 8.53 18.26 21.35
C PHE A 192 7.58 19.10 22.23
N GLY A 193 6.27 19.07 21.95
CA GLY A 193 5.28 19.84 22.70
C GLY A 193 5.10 19.39 24.15
N GLY A 194 5.33 18.11 24.47
CA GLY A 194 5.29 17.58 25.83
C GLY A 194 6.30 18.29 26.76
N GLN A 195 7.48 18.61 26.22
CA GLN A 195 8.53 19.34 26.97
C GLN A 195 8.06 20.71 27.43
N CYS A 196 7.31 21.44 26.58
CA CYS A 196 6.80 22.76 26.92
C CYS A 196 5.95 22.73 28.19
N SER A 197 5.06 21.73 28.30
CA SER A 197 4.19 21.56 29.47
C SER A 197 4.96 21.08 30.70
N LEU A 198 5.92 20.17 30.50
CA LEU A 198 6.75 19.58 31.55
C LEU A 198 7.60 20.64 32.26
N LEU A 199 8.23 21.55 31.52
CA LEU A 199 9.15 22.54 32.05
C LEU A 199 8.46 23.84 32.52
N ARG A 200 7.24 24.13 32.04
CA ARG A 200 6.49 25.35 32.40
C ARG A 200 6.43 25.63 33.91
N PRO A 201 6.05 24.68 34.79
CA PRO A 201 6.02 24.95 36.23
C PRO A 201 7.42 25.23 36.80
N LEU A 202 8.47 24.55 36.32
CA LEU A 202 9.84 24.74 36.78
C LEU A 202 10.38 26.13 36.42
N VAL A 203 10.10 26.60 35.20
CA VAL A 203 10.51 27.92 34.72
C VAL A 203 9.80 29.04 35.51
N ALA A 204 8.53 28.84 35.87
CA ALA A 204 7.75 29.83 36.61
C ALA A 204 8.27 30.11 38.03
N THR A 205 8.97 29.15 38.65
CA THR A 205 9.50 29.25 40.02
C THR A 205 11.02 29.11 40.09
N SER A 206 11.71 29.05 38.94
CA SER A 206 13.13 28.69 38.83
C SER A 206 13.50 27.42 39.61
N THR A 207 12.63 26.41 39.64
CA THR A 207 12.88 25.17 40.39
C THR A 207 13.87 24.28 39.64
N PRO A 208 14.99 23.84 40.26
CA PRO A 208 15.92 22.91 39.64
C PRO A 208 15.22 21.63 39.21
N ILE A 209 15.60 21.09 38.03
CA ILE A 209 14.91 19.95 37.44
C ILE A 209 15.07 18.67 38.29
N PRO A 210 13.96 18.05 38.75
CA PRO A 210 14.01 16.78 39.47
C PRO A 210 14.60 15.64 38.61
N PRO A 211 15.23 14.61 39.20
CA PRO A 211 15.85 13.50 38.44
C PRO A 211 14.88 12.77 37.51
N GLU A 212 13.66 12.54 37.97
CA GLU A 212 12.58 11.91 37.23
C GLU A 212 12.12 12.78 36.06
N THR A 213 11.89 14.08 36.29
CA THR A 213 11.56 15.06 35.23
C THR A 213 12.68 15.18 34.19
N ARG A 214 13.95 15.10 34.62
CA ARG A 214 15.11 15.11 33.71
C ARG A 214 15.10 13.91 32.77
N THR A 215 14.77 12.74 33.29
CA THR A 215 14.64 11.51 32.49
C THR A 215 13.51 11.64 31.46
N THR A 216 12.33 12.11 31.89
CA THR A 216 11.20 12.35 30.98
C THR A 216 11.53 13.37 29.90
N TRP A 217 12.22 14.46 30.27
CA TRP A 217 12.63 15.49 29.33
C TRP A 217 13.64 14.96 28.29
N ALA A 218 14.65 14.21 28.73
CA ALA A 218 15.61 13.56 27.84
C ALA A 218 14.95 12.53 26.90
N ALA A 219 13.96 11.76 27.38
CA ALA A 219 13.18 10.85 26.55
C ALA A 219 12.39 11.61 25.47
N GLY A 220 11.78 12.75 25.81
CA GLY A 220 11.12 13.63 24.83
C GLY A 220 12.09 14.15 23.76
N ILE A 221 13.32 14.49 24.14
CA ILE A 221 14.38 14.89 23.21
C ILE A 221 14.73 13.75 22.24
N GLY A 222 14.93 12.54 22.76
CA GLY A 222 15.18 11.35 21.96
C GLY A 222 14.02 11.04 21.01
N GLY A 223 12.78 11.13 21.50
CA GLY A 223 11.57 10.85 20.73
C GLY A 223 11.39 11.78 19.53
N TRP A 224 11.59 13.09 19.71
CA TRP A 224 11.46 14.02 18.58
C TRP A 224 12.60 13.88 17.56
N ARG A 225 13.82 13.57 18.02
CA ARG A 225 14.96 13.28 17.13
C ARG A 225 14.74 12.03 16.29
N ALA A 226 14.21 10.96 16.90
CA ALA A 226 13.87 9.73 16.19
C ALA A 226 12.79 9.97 15.13
N ALA A 227 11.75 10.74 15.46
CA ALA A 227 10.71 11.11 14.51
C ALA A 227 11.28 11.91 13.32
N LEU A 228 12.19 12.86 13.57
CA LEU A 228 12.84 13.62 12.52
C LEU A 228 13.75 12.74 11.63
N ALA A 229 14.49 11.80 12.22
CA ALA A 229 15.29 10.84 11.45
C ALA A 229 14.41 9.94 10.55
N GLY A 230 13.22 9.55 11.02
CA GLY A 230 12.23 8.84 10.21
C GLY A 230 11.73 9.66 9.02
N ILE A 231 11.49 10.96 9.21
CA ILE A 231 11.16 11.88 8.11
C ILE A 231 12.33 11.98 7.12
N ASP A 232 13.56 12.10 7.63
CA ASP A 232 14.77 12.27 6.82
C ASP A 232 15.01 11.09 5.89
N ALA A 233 14.77 9.87 6.35
CA ALA A 233 14.82 8.68 5.51
C ALA A 233 13.81 8.73 4.35
N LEU A 234 12.59 9.21 4.60
CA LEU A 234 11.52 9.29 3.60
C LEU A 234 11.71 10.44 2.60
N ILE A 235 12.38 11.52 2.99
CA ILE A 235 12.64 12.66 2.08
C ILE A 235 13.98 12.57 1.35
N ALA A 236 14.88 11.67 1.77
CA ALA A 236 16.16 11.42 1.08
C ALA A 236 16.00 10.61 -0.22
N ARG A 237 14.84 9.96 -0.42
CA ARG A 237 14.58 9.15 -1.62
C ARG A 237 14.44 10.01 -2.89
N PRO A 238 14.78 9.47 -4.07
CA PRO A 238 14.45 10.09 -5.34
C PRO A 238 12.93 10.33 -5.47
N GLY A 239 12.54 11.52 -5.91
CA GLY A 239 11.12 11.87 -6.11
C GLY A 239 10.39 12.39 -4.88
N ALA A 240 11.08 12.62 -3.75
CA ALA A 240 10.50 13.29 -2.60
C ALA A 240 9.98 14.70 -2.97
N PRO A 241 8.74 15.08 -2.59
CA PRO A 241 8.17 16.36 -2.98
C PRO A 241 8.95 17.55 -2.40
N ALA A 242 9.42 18.45 -3.27
CA ALA A 242 10.25 19.59 -2.88
C ALA A 242 9.59 20.50 -1.84
N ALA A 243 8.26 20.64 -1.91
CA ALA A 243 7.49 21.39 -0.91
C ALA A 243 7.63 20.78 0.49
N VAL A 244 7.54 19.46 0.61
CA VAL A 244 7.69 18.75 1.89
C VAL A 244 9.12 18.88 2.41
N VAL A 245 10.12 18.64 1.55
CA VAL A 245 11.56 18.79 1.89
C VAL A 245 11.85 20.17 2.48
N ALA A 246 11.36 21.24 1.85
CA ALA A 246 11.55 22.60 2.31
C ALA A 246 10.92 22.86 3.69
N ARG A 247 9.72 22.31 3.97
CA ARG A 247 9.08 22.42 5.29
C ARG A 247 9.85 21.66 6.36
N VAL A 248 10.37 20.48 6.04
CA VAL A 248 11.22 19.71 6.96
C VAL A 248 12.48 20.49 7.33
N GLY A 249 13.16 21.10 6.35
CA GLY A 249 14.32 21.95 6.61
C GLY A 249 14.04 23.12 7.55
N THR A 250 12.91 23.82 7.32
CA THR A 250 12.48 24.94 8.17
C THR A 250 12.17 24.49 9.60
N ALA A 251 11.38 23.42 9.74
CA ALA A 251 11.01 22.88 11.06
C ALA A 251 12.23 22.37 11.82
N ARG A 252 13.16 21.68 11.15
CA ARG A 252 14.41 21.18 11.75
C ARG A 252 15.21 22.32 12.38
N GLY A 253 15.40 23.42 11.65
CA GLY A 253 16.11 24.59 12.14
C GLY A 253 15.44 25.16 13.40
N GLN A 254 14.13 25.44 13.32
CA GLN A 254 13.38 26.01 14.46
C GLN A 254 13.35 25.08 15.68
N VAL A 255 13.14 23.78 15.50
CA VAL A 255 13.13 22.80 16.60
C VAL A 255 14.50 22.75 17.28
N THR A 256 15.58 22.69 16.50
CA THR A 256 16.94 22.61 17.04
C THR A 256 17.32 23.89 17.79
N ASP A 257 17.02 25.06 17.22
CA ASP A 257 17.29 26.36 17.83
C ASP A 257 16.49 26.58 19.12
N THR A 258 15.22 26.14 19.14
CA THR A 258 14.39 26.25 20.35
C THR A 258 14.80 25.23 21.40
N GLN A 259 15.18 24.01 21.01
CA GLN A 259 15.74 23.02 21.96
C GLN A 259 16.98 23.58 22.66
N ALA A 260 17.93 24.16 21.91
CA ALA A 260 19.13 24.75 22.50
C ALA A 260 18.81 25.87 23.51
N ARG A 261 17.78 26.68 23.24
CA ARG A 261 17.30 27.71 24.18
C ARG A 261 16.66 27.10 25.43
N MET A 262 15.89 26.03 25.29
CA MET A 262 15.34 25.30 26.44
C MET A 262 16.45 24.67 27.27
N ASP A 263 17.48 24.10 26.63
CA ASP A 263 18.62 23.50 27.31
C ASP A 263 19.37 24.55 28.16
N ALA A 264 19.61 25.73 27.59
CA ALA A 264 20.22 26.85 28.31
C ALA A 264 19.34 27.36 29.47
N LEU A 265 18.02 27.44 29.26
CA LEU A 265 17.07 27.86 30.30
C LEU A 265 17.05 26.88 31.48
N VAL A 266 17.01 25.57 31.19
CA VAL A 266 17.01 24.52 32.22
C VAL A 266 18.33 24.50 33.01
N ALA A 267 19.46 24.72 32.34
CA ALA A 267 20.77 24.83 32.99
C ALA A 267 20.87 26.04 33.93
N GLY A 268 20.08 27.09 33.69
CA GLY A 268 20.03 28.31 34.51
C GLY A 268 19.03 28.30 35.66
N LEU A 269 18.29 27.20 35.88
CA LEU A 269 17.32 27.11 37.00
C LEU A 269 18.08 26.97 38.33
N ASP A 270 17.99 27.98 39.18
CA ASP A 270 18.85 28.20 40.35
C ASP A 270 18.17 27.98 41.71
N GLY A 271 16.86 27.76 41.73
CA GLY A 271 16.08 27.61 42.96
C GLY A 271 15.71 28.92 43.65
N SER A 272 15.90 30.08 43.00
CA SER A 272 15.61 31.39 43.59
C SER A 272 14.14 31.65 43.94
N GLY A 273 13.21 30.84 43.42
CA GLY A 273 11.77 31.07 43.57
C GLY A 273 11.22 32.20 42.68
N THR A 274 12.09 32.92 41.98
CA THR A 274 11.72 33.94 41.00
C THR A 274 11.61 33.31 39.62
N ALA A 275 10.65 33.76 38.79
CA ALA A 275 10.47 33.18 37.46
C ALA A 275 11.74 33.37 36.60
N ALA A 276 12.32 32.28 36.11
CA ALA A 276 13.48 32.31 35.22
C ALA A 276 13.15 32.94 33.85
N MET A 277 11.88 32.90 33.45
CA MET A 277 11.33 33.58 32.29
C MET A 277 9.85 33.88 32.52
N GLU A 278 9.36 35.00 31.98
CA GLU A 278 7.94 35.33 32.00
C GLU A 278 7.12 34.26 31.24
N ALA A 279 5.96 33.88 31.79
CA ALA A 279 5.21 32.70 31.34
C ALA A 279 4.73 32.79 29.87
N ARG A 280 4.34 33.98 29.41
CA ARG A 280 3.95 34.24 28.02
C ARG A 280 5.14 34.19 27.08
N ALA A 281 6.27 34.77 27.47
CA ALA A 281 7.53 34.70 26.73
C ALA A 281 8.04 33.25 26.59
N TYR A 282 8.00 32.47 27.67
CA TYR A 282 8.36 31.05 27.64
C TYR A 282 7.43 30.26 26.71
N THR A 283 6.12 30.51 26.79
CA THR A 283 5.14 29.85 25.92
C THR A 283 5.36 30.22 24.45
N ALA A 284 5.64 31.49 24.15
CA ALA A 284 5.94 31.94 22.79
C ALA A 284 7.22 31.31 22.23
N MET A 285 8.29 31.23 23.05
CA MET A 285 9.53 30.58 22.67
C MET A 285 9.33 29.08 22.42
N CYS A 286 8.76 28.35 23.37
CA CYS A 286 8.63 26.90 23.30
C CYS A 286 7.66 26.46 22.20
N ASN A 287 6.56 27.19 22.00
CA ASN A 287 5.58 26.88 20.96
C ASN A 287 6.01 27.38 19.57
N GLY A 288 7.03 28.24 19.46
CA GLY A 288 7.46 28.86 18.19
C GLY A 288 7.63 27.87 17.02
N PRO A 289 8.25 26.69 17.21
CA PRO A 289 8.41 25.70 16.15
C PRO A 289 7.11 24.98 15.72
N PHE A 290 6.01 25.10 16.46
CA PHE A 290 4.82 24.28 16.24
C PHE A 290 4.22 24.44 14.84
N ASP A 291 4.13 25.67 14.34
CA ASP A 291 3.57 25.94 13.02
C ASP A 291 4.46 25.35 11.92
N ALA A 292 5.78 25.42 12.06
CA ALA A 292 6.71 24.80 11.11
C ALA A 292 6.66 23.28 11.14
N ILE A 293 6.54 22.66 12.32
CA ILE A 293 6.38 21.20 12.44
C ILE A 293 5.05 20.76 11.79
N LEU A 294 3.94 21.45 12.10
CA LEU A 294 2.62 21.14 11.51
C LEU A 294 2.58 21.41 9.99
N ALA A 295 3.41 22.34 9.50
CA ALA A 295 3.57 22.58 8.07
C ALA A 295 4.14 21.36 7.32
N ILE A 296 4.89 20.46 7.99
CA ILE A 296 5.34 19.20 7.38
C ILE A 296 4.14 18.31 7.11
N SER A 297 3.32 18.05 8.15
CA SER A 297 2.15 17.16 8.05
C SER A 297 1.13 17.68 7.04
N THR A 298 0.86 18.99 7.04
CA THR A 298 -0.08 19.60 6.09
C THR A 298 0.46 19.56 4.66
N ALA A 299 1.74 19.89 4.44
CA ALA A 299 2.34 19.79 3.10
C ALA A 299 2.36 18.34 2.57
N ALA A 300 2.64 17.36 3.43
CA ALA A 300 2.62 15.95 3.05
C ALA A 300 1.20 15.50 2.64
N LEU A 301 0.18 15.88 3.41
CA LEU A 301 -1.20 15.53 3.09
C LEU A 301 -1.77 16.30 1.89
N ASP A 302 -1.42 17.58 1.73
CA ASP A 302 -1.82 18.35 0.54
C ASP A 302 -1.23 17.71 -0.73
N GLU A 303 0.02 17.24 -0.66
CA GLU A 303 0.67 16.53 -1.75
C GLU A 303 0.07 15.12 -1.98
N ALA A 304 -0.36 14.44 -0.92
CA ALA A 304 -1.07 13.16 -1.03
C ALA A 304 -2.41 13.32 -1.76
N VAL A 305 -3.17 14.37 -1.43
CA VAL A 305 -4.40 14.72 -2.13
C VAL A 305 -4.11 15.07 -3.60
N ARG A 306 -3.08 15.88 -3.86
CA ARG A 306 -2.68 16.26 -5.23
C ARG A 306 -2.33 15.03 -6.07
N LEU A 307 -1.55 14.10 -5.53
CA LEU A 307 -1.16 12.88 -6.22
C LEU A 307 -2.36 11.96 -6.49
N ALA A 308 -3.29 11.86 -5.53
CA ALA A 308 -4.53 11.12 -5.71
C ALA A 308 -5.40 11.72 -6.84
N GLU A 309 -5.54 13.05 -6.87
CA GLU A 309 -6.30 13.79 -7.88
C GLU A 309 -5.68 13.65 -9.29
N ASP A 310 -4.34 13.71 -9.38
CA ASP A 310 -3.62 13.45 -10.65
C ASP A 310 -3.92 12.04 -11.18
N ARG A 311 -3.95 11.03 -10.30
CA ARG A 311 -4.31 9.66 -10.71
C ARG A 311 -5.76 9.52 -11.13
N GLN A 312 -6.69 10.14 -10.41
CA GLN A 312 -8.09 10.17 -10.78
C GLN A 312 -8.30 10.84 -12.15
N SER A 313 -7.56 11.92 -12.41
CA SER A 313 -7.58 12.63 -13.70
C SER A 313 -7.06 11.74 -14.84
N VAL A 314 -5.94 11.05 -14.64
CA VAL A 314 -5.39 10.09 -15.62
C VAL A 314 -6.37 8.95 -15.88
N ALA A 315 -6.93 8.33 -14.84
CA ALA A 315 -7.92 7.25 -14.97
C ALA A 315 -9.18 7.72 -15.71
N THR A 316 -9.66 8.93 -15.41
CA THR A 316 -10.82 9.55 -16.09
C THR A 316 -10.53 9.80 -17.57
N ARG A 317 -9.36 10.33 -17.91
CA ARG A 317 -8.95 10.54 -19.30
C ARG A 317 -8.85 9.22 -20.06
N ASN A 318 -8.24 8.20 -19.45
CA ASN A 318 -8.11 6.87 -20.06
C ASN A 318 -9.47 6.23 -20.30
N LEU A 319 -10.40 6.30 -19.34
CA LEU A 319 -11.78 5.84 -19.53
C LEU A 319 -12.45 6.57 -20.71
N GLY A 320 -12.33 7.89 -20.79
CA GLY A 320 -12.86 8.69 -21.89
C GLY A 320 -12.31 8.28 -23.26
N LEU A 321 -10.99 8.06 -23.35
CA LEU A 321 -10.32 7.58 -24.56
C LEU A 321 -10.78 6.16 -24.96
N THR A 322 -10.89 5.24 -24.00
CA THR A 322 -11.38 3.88 -24.23
C THR A 322 -12.82 3.86 -24.73
N LEU A 323 -13.70 4.66 -24.12
CA LEU A 323 -15.10 4.79 -24.55
C LEU A 323 -15.21 5.45 -25.94
N ALA A 324 -14.40 6.47 -26.23
CA ALA A 324 -14.34 7.08 -27.56
C ALA A 324 -13.85 6.09 -28.63
N GLY A 325 -12.82 5.29 -28.32
CA GLY A 325 -12.32 4.21 -29.18
C GLY A 325 -13.38 3.14 -29.45
N LEU A 326 -14.12 2.72 -28.42
CA LEU A 326 -15.25 1.80 -28.56
C LEU A 326 -16.34 2.36 -29.48
N ALA A 327 -16.73 3.62 -29.28
CA ALA A 327 -17.74 4.28 -30.11
C ALA A 327 -17.30 4.38 -31.58
N LEU A 328 -16.03 4.72 -31.83
CA LEU A 328 -15.46 4.77 -33.17
C LEU A 328 -15.44 3.40 -33.84
N ALA A 329 -15.03 2.35 -33.12
CA ALA A 329 -14.98 1.00 -33.66
C ALA A 329 -16.39 0.49 -34.00
N LEU A 330 -17.37 0.75 -33.13
CA LEU A 330 -18.79 0.43 -33.40
C LEU A 330 -19.30 1.15 -34.65
N ALA A 331 -18.98 2.44 -34.80
CA ALA A 331 -19.39 3.23 -35.96
C ALA A 331 -18.77 2.69 -37.26
N LEU A 332 -17.49 2.33 -37.26
CA LEU A 332 -16.81 1.73 -38.42
C LEU A 332 -17.39 0.36 -38.78
N SER A 333 -17.73 -0.47 -37.79
CA SER A 333 -18.34 -1.77 -38.05
C SER A 333 -19.77 -1.66 -38.60
N VAL A 334 -20.58 -0.74 -38.08
CA VAL A 334 -21.92 -0.43 -38.61
C VAL A 334 -21.80 0.09 -40.04
N LEU A 335 -20.84 0.99 -40.31
CA LEU A 335 -20.56 1.50 -41.66
C LEU A 335 -20.18 0.36 -42.61
N GLY A 336 -19.30 -0.56 -42.18
CA GLY A 336 -18.92 -1.74 -42.95
C GLY A 336 -20.11 -2.65 -43.30
N LEU A 337 -21.01 -2.91 -42.34
CA LEU A 337 -22.23 -3.68 -42.58
C LEU A 337 -23.18 -2.98 -43.58
N VAL A 338 -23.34 -1.67 -43.46
CA VAL A 338 -24.13 -0.86 -44.41
C VAL A 338 -23.54 -0.90 -45.81
N VAL A 339 -22.22 -0.80 -45.94
CA VAL A 339 -21.50 -0.90 -47.22
C VAL A 339 -21.68 -2.28 -47.83
N ILE A 340 -21.44 -3.38 -47.10
CA ILE A 340 -21.64 -4.76 -47.60
C ILE A 340 -23.08 -4.98 -48.07
N ALA A 341 -24.06 -4.51 -47.29
CA ALA A 341 -25.48 -4.65 -47.63
C ALA A 341 -25.87 -3.89 -48.90
N ARG A 342 -25.32 -2.67 -49.11
CA ARG A 342 -25.67 -1.80 -50.24
C ARG A 342 -24.87 -2.08 -51.51
N ARG A 343 -23.56 -2.36 -51.40
CA ARG A 343 -22.65 -2.58 -52.54
C ARG A 343 -22.59 -4.02 -53.03
N PHE A 344 -22.82 -5.01 -52.15
CA PHE A 344 -22.67 -6.42 -52.53
C PHE A 344 -23.99 -7.20 -52.47
N ARG A 345 -24.63 -7.28 -51.30
CA ARG A 345 -25.79 -8.16 -51.08
C ARG A 345 -26.99 -7.83 -51.96
N ARG A 346 -27.38 -6.55 -52.03
CA ARG A 346 -28.54 -6.11 -52.82
C ARG A 346 -28.31 -6.28 -54.34
N PRO A 347 -27.21 -5.77 -54.94
CA PRO A 347 -26.96 -5.94 -56.38
C PRO A 347 -26.83 -7.40 -56.80
N MET A 348 -26.13 -8.23 -56.02
CA MET A 348 -25.96 -9.65 -56.33
C MET A 348 -27.30 -10.40 -56.35
N SER A 349 -28.20 -10.12 -55.39
CA SER A 349 -29.54 -10.69 -55.40
C SER A 349 -30.33 -10.29 -56.65
N THR A 350 -30.23 -9.04 -57.09
CA THR A 350 -30.89 -8.55 -58.30
C THR A 350 -30.38 -9.27 -59.55
N LEU A 351 -29.06 -9.49 -59.65
CA LEU A 351 -28.44 -10.20 -60.77
C LEU A 351 -28.81 -11.69 -60.77
N MET A 352 -28.81 -12.35 -59.61
CA MET A 352 -29.26 -13.74 -59.52
C MET A 352 -30.73 -13.91 -59.95
N THR A 353 -31.62 -12.97 -59.59
CA THR A 353 -33.00 -12.96 -60.09
C THR A 353 -33.09 -12.70 -61.59
N ALA A 354 -32.18 -11.89 -62.16
CA ALA A 354 -32.11 -11.69 -63.61
C ALA A 354 -31.65 -12.95 -64.37
N VAL A 355 -30.60 -13.63 -63.87
CA VAL A 355 -30.13 -14.91 -64.42
C VAL A 355 -31.22 -15.99 -64.35
N GLY A 356 -31.95 -16.08 -63.23
CA GLY A 356 -33.07 -17.03 -63.11
C GLY A 356 -34.19 -16.78 -64.11
N ARG A 357 -34.49 -15.52 -64.43
CA ARG A 357 -35.48 -15.14 -65.46
C ARG A 357 -35.00 -15.50 -66.87
N LEU A 358 -33.73 -15.19 -67.18
CA LEU A 358 -33.09 -15.58 -68.45
C LEU A 358 -33.11 -17.10 -68.67
N GLY A 359 -32.78 -17.87 -67.64
CA GLY A 359 -32.86 -19.35 -67.70
C GLY A 359 -34.29 -19.88 -67.88
N GLY A 360 -35.30 -19.11 -67.50
CA GLY A 360 -36.72 -19.41 -67.72
C GLY A 360 -37.28 -18.92 -69.07
N ARG A 361 -36.43 -18.44 -69.98
CA ARG A 361 -36.79 -17.84 -71.28
C ARG A 361 -37.66 -16.55 -71.17
N ASP A 362 -37.62 -15.85 -70.04
CA ASP A 362 -38.18 -14.50 -69.94
C ASP A 362 -37.16 -13.49 -70.48
N PHE A 363 -37.23 -13.22 -71.78
CA PHE A 363 -36.38 -12.22 -72.45
C PHE A 363 -37.05 -10.86 -72.61
N GLU A 364 -38.28 -10.68 -72.10
CA GLU A 364 -39.01 -9.41 -72.21
C GLU A 364 -38.62 -8.43 -71.11
N THR A 365 -38.36 -8.92 -69.89
CA THR A 365 -38.05 -8.05 -68.76
C THR A 365 -36.57 -7.61 -68.73
N PRO A 366 -36.24 -6.31 -68.78
CA PRO A 366 -34.86 -5.84 -68.73
C PRO A 366 -34.13 -6.16 -67.42
N VAL A 367 -32.82 -6.34 -67.49
CA VAL A 367 -31.94 -6.39 -66.32
C VAL A 367 -31.81 -4.95 -65.76
N PRO A 368 -32.10 -4.72 -64.46
CA PRO A 368 -32.05 -3.38 -63.88
C PRO A 368 -30.68 -2.71 -64.05
N ALA A 369 -30.68 -1.44 -64.44
CA ALA A 369 -29.45 -0.69 -64.68
C ALA A 369 -28.56 -0.65 -63.41
N PRO A 370 -27.23 -0.79 -63.58
CA PRO A 370 -26.32 -0.80 -62.44
C PRO A 370 -26.32 0.56 -61.74
N ARG A 371 -26.40 0.54 -60.41
CA ARG A 371 -26.32 1.76 -59.58
C ARG A 371 -24.90 2.29 -59.43
N HIS A 372 -23.89 1.46 -59.66
CA HIS A 372 -22.47 1.79 -59.51
C HIS A 372 -21.66 1.18 -60.67
N PRO A 373 -20.64 1.88 -61.20
CA PRO A 373 -19.81 1.40 -62.31
C PRO A 373 -18.64 0.54 -61.81
N ASP A 374 -18.92 -0.47 -60.99
CA ASP A 374 -17.93 -1.44 -60.49
C ASP A 374 -18.02 -2.78 -61.25
N GLU A 375 -17.26 -3.80 -60.82
CA GLU A 375 -17.21 -5.12 -61.45
C GLU A 375 -18.60 -5.79 -61.50
N ILE A 376 -19.43 -5.57 -60.47
CA ILE A 376 -20.81 -6.06 -60.43
C ILE A 376 -21.70 -5.27 -61.38
N GLY A 377 -21.47 -3.97 -61.50
CA GLY A 377 -22.13 -3.13 -62.50
C GLY A 377 -21.84 -3.56 -63.94
N ARG A 378 -20.59 -3.91 -64.24
CA ARG A 378 -20.20 -4.47 -65.54
C ARG A 378 -20.87 -5.82 -65.83
N LEU A 379 -21.04 -6.66 -64.82
CA LEU A 379 -21.75 -7.93 -64.96
C LEU A 379 -23.24 -7.71 -65.27
N ALA A 380 -23.86 -6.67 -64.70
CA ALA A 380 -25.24 -6.28 -65.02
C ALA A 380 -25.41 -5.87 -66.49
N ILE A 381 -24.44 -5.12 -67.04
CA ILE A 381 -24.42 -4.71 -68.45
C ILE A 381 -24.30 -5.94 -69.36
N ALA A 382 -23.32 -6.82 -69.07
CA ALA A 382 -23.13 -8.04 -69.85
C ALA A 382 -24.35 -8.97 -69.83
N LEU A 383 -25.07 -9.05 -68.70
CA LEU A 383 -26.32 -9.81 -68.60
C LEU A 383 -27.47 -9.19 -69.40
N GLU A 384 -27.51 -7.86 -69.50
CA GLU A 384 -28.49 -7.17 -70.34
C GLU A 384 -28.20 -7.40 -71.84
N ASP A 385 -26.93 -7.33 -72.25
CA ASP A 385 -26.52 -7.63 -73.62
C ASP A 385 -26.86 -9.08 -74.01
N LEU A 386 -26.69 -10.01 -73.06
CA LEU A 386 -27.08 -11.42 -73.24
C LEU A 386 -28.59 -11.59 -73.37
N ARG A 387 -29.41 -10.86 -72.60
CA ARG A 387 -30.87 -10.85 -72.73
C ARG A 387 -31.31 -10.35 -74.11
N VAL A 388 -30.73 -9.24 -74.56
CA VAL A 388 -31.02 -8.66 -75.88
C VAL A 388 -30.66 -9.65 -76.99
N SER A 389 -29.51 -10.32 -76.87
CA SER A 389 -29.07 -11.34 -77.84
C SER A 389 -29.97 -12.58 -77.85
N ALA A 390 -30.42 -13.05 -76.68
CA ALA A 390 -31.31 -14.22 -76.57
C ALA A 390 -32.72 -13.94 -77.11
N ARG A 391 -33.25 -12.72 -76.91
CA ARG A 391 -34.49 -12.25 -77.52
C ARG A 391 -34.42 -12.24 -79.05
N GLU A 392 -33.28 -11.82 -79.59
CA GLU A 392 -33.04 -11.80 -81.03
C GLU A 392 -32.86 -13.21 -81.61
N ALA A 393 -32.22 -14.12 -80.88
CA ALA A 393 -32.11 -15.53 -81.27
C ALA A 393 -33.46 -16.26 -81.30
N GLU A 394 -34.37 -15.98 -80.35
CA GLU A 394 -35.72 -16.56 -80.33
C GLU A 394 -36.62 -15.99 -81.46
N ARG A 395 -36.36 -14.74 -81.87
CA ARG A 395 -36.98 -14.12 -83.06
C ARG A 395 -36.49 -14.77 -84.37
N LEU A 396 -35.23 -15.17 -84.43
CA LEU A 396 -34.60 -15.80 -85.60
C LEU A 396 -34.87 -17.32 -85.71
N GLU A 397 -35.02 -18.04 -84.59
CA GLU A 397 -35.40 -19.47 -84.58
C GLU A 397 -36.82 -19.73 -85.13
N ALA A 398 -37.73 -18.76 -85.00
CA ALA A 398 -39.09 -18.84 -85.57
C ALA A 398 -39.11 -18.79 -87.12
N GLU A 399 -38.03 -18.32 -87.77
CA GLU A 399 -37.93 -18.19 -89.22
C GLU A 399 -37.12 -19.32 -89.90
N ALA A 400 -36.44 -20.19 -89.14
CA ALA A 400 -35.43 -21.12 -89.68
C ALA A 400 -35.80 -22.62 -89.59
N ALA A 401 -37.09 -22.97 -89.62
CA ALA A 401 -37.56 -24.37 -89.52
C ALA A 401 -37.72 -25.11 -90.89
N ALA A 402 -37.22 -24.54 -92.01
CA ALA A 402 -37.41 -25.12 -93.35
C ALA A 402 -36.18 -25.06 -94.27
N ALA A 403 -35.03 -25.59 -93.85
CA ALA A 403 -33.99 -26.04 -94.80
C ALA A 403 -33.04 -27.03 -94.13
N ARG A 404 -33.24 -28.32 -94.40
CA ARG A 404 -32.41 -29.41 -93.86
C ARG A 404 -31.04 -29.47 -94.52
N ALA A 405 -30.13 -29.99 -93.69
CA ALA A 405 -29.11 -30.99 -94.02
C ALA A 405 -27.81 -30.50 -94.66
N ARG A 406 -26.85 -30.20 -93.76
CA ARG A 406 -25.55 -30.90 -93.60
C ARG A 406 -24.97 -31.51 -94.89
N ASP A 407 -23.86 -30.94 -95.38
CA ASP A 407 -22.65 -31.71 -95.73
C ASP A 407 -21.37 -30.91 -96.10
N ILE A 408 -21.15 -29.68 -95.58
CA ILE A 408 -19.87 -28.96 -95.83
C ILE A 408 -19.11 -28.49 -94.54
N ALA A 409 -19.68 -28.58 -93.34
CA ALA A 409 -19.07 -28.00 -92.11
C ALA A 409 -18.22 -28.97 -91.25
N ARG A 410 -17.45 -29.88 -91.84
CA ARG A 410 -16.56 -30.80 -91.08
C ARG A 410 -15.07 -30.42 -91.13
N ALA A 411 -14.64 -29.61 -92.10
CA ALA A 411 -13.24 -29.23 -92.27
C ALA A 411 -12.83 -27.91 -91.57
N GLU A 412 -13.77 -27.01 -91.26
CA GLU A 412 -13.50 -25.76 -90.51
C GLU A 412 -13.67 -25.94 -89.00
N THR A 413 -14.63 -26.76 -88.57
CA THR A 413 -14.92 -27.08 -87.16
C THR A 413 -13.73 -27.69 -86.42
N ILE A 414 -12.92 -28.54 -87.08
CA ILE A 414 -11.72 -29.12 -86.47
C ILE A 414 -10.61 -28.07 -86.30
N ARG A 415 -10.52 -27.08 -87.20
CA ARG A 415 -9.48 -26.06 -87.18
C ARG A 415 -9.76 -24.95 -86.16
N ASP A 416 -11.03 -24.63 -85.91
CA ASP A 416 -11.45 -23.72 -84.85
C ASP A 416 -11.56 -24.43 -83.48
N LEU A 417 -12.01 -25.69 -83.40
CA LEU A 417 -11.92 -26.47 -82.15
C LEU A 417 -10.47 -26.68 -81.73
N SER A 418 -9.54 -26.95 -82.66
CA SER A 418 -8.13 -27.14 -82.33
C SER A 418 -7.50 -25.86 -81.79
N ARG A 419 -7.86 -24.67 -82.32
CA ARG A 419 -7.40 -23.37 -81.81
C ARG A 419 -8.00 -23.00 -80.46
N SER A 420 -9.30 -23.28 -80.26
CA SER A 420 -9.97 -23.08 -78.95
C SER A 420 -9.40 -24.03 -77.90
N PHE A 421 -9.22 -25.30 -78.25
CA PHE A 421 -8.64 -26.32 -77.38
C PHE A 421 -7.17 -25.99 -77.03
N GLU A 422 -6.37 -25.53 -77.98
CA GLU A 422 -5.01 -25.04 -77.73
C GLU A 422 -4.99 -23.87 -76.73
N GLY A 423 -5.88 -22.88 -76.91
CA GLY A 423 -6.01 -21.75 -75.99
C GLY A 423 -6.45 -22.14 -74.58
N GLU A 424 -7.46 -23.00 -74.45
CA GLU A 424 -7.99 -23.47 -73.18
C GLU A 424 -7.00 -24.36 -72.42
N VAL A 425 -6.33 -25.29 -73.11
CA VAL A 425 -5.33 -26.17 -72.48
C VAL A 425 -4.08 -25.37 -72.10
N THR A 426 -3.64 -24.42 -72.92
CA THR A 426 -2.51 -23.54 -72.58
C THR A 426 -2.84 -22.67 -71.37
N ALA A 427 -4.06 -22.10 -71.30
CA ALA A 427 -4.51 -21.33 -70.14
C ALA A 427 -4.62 -22.20 -68.87
N ALA A 428 -5.13 -23.43 -68.98
CA ALA A 428 -5.22 -24.37 -67.87
C ALA A 428 -3.84 -24.80 -67.34
N LEU A 429 -2.90 -25.14 -68.23
CA LEU A 429 -1.52 -25.49 -67.89
C LEU A 429 -0.78 -24.30 -67.26
N ALA A 430 -0.99 -23.07 -67.77
CA ALA A 430 -0.46 -21.85 -67.15
C ALA A 430 -1.05 -21.61 -65.75
N GLY A 431 -2.33 -21.91 -65.54
CA GLY A 431 -3.00 -21.89 -64.24
C GLY A 431 -2.40 -22.88 -63.24
N ILE A 432 -2.14 -24.12 -63.67
CA ILE A 432 -1.49 -25.16 -62.85
C ILE A 432 -0.06 -24.74 -62.49
N SER A 433 0.71 -24.20 -63.45
CA SER A 433 2.07 -23.69 -63.20
C SER A 433 2.07 -22.54 -62.18
N HIS A 434 1.10 -21.62 -62.27
CA HIS A 434 0.96 -20.54 -61.31
C HIS A 434 0.55 -21.04 -59.91
N ALA A 435 -0.42 -21.97 -59.84
CA ALA A 435 -0.83 -22.60 -58.58
C ALA A 435 0.33 -23.37 -57.92
N GLY A 436 1.12 -24.11 -58.71
CA GLY A 436 2.31 -24.82 -58.25
C GLY A 436 3.37 -23.87 -57.68
N ARG A 437 3.69 -22.76 -58.38
CA ARG A 437 4.61 -21.73 -57.84
C ARG A 437 4.11 -21.12 -56.54
N THR A 438 2.81 -20.83 -56.44
CA THR A 438 2.20 -20.31 -55.22
C THR A 438 2.28 -21.32 -54.07
N LEU A 439 1.97 -22.60 -54.31
CA LEU A 439 2.08 -23.66 -53.30
C LEU A 439 3.52 -23.88 -52.85
N ARG A 440 4.49 -23.85 -53.77
CA ARG A 440 5.92 -23.94 -53.44
C ARG A 440 6.36 -22.79 -52.54
N ASN A 441 5.96 -21.55 -52.86
CA ASN A 441 6.27 -20.39 -52.03
C ASN A 441 5.63 -20.52 -50.65
N THR A 442 4.35 -20.92 -50.57
CA THR A 442 3.65 -21.14 -49.30
C THR A 442 4.33 -22.22 -48.46
N ALA A 443 4.68 -23.37 -49.05
CA ALA A 443 5.38 -24.44 -48.37
C ALA A 443 6.77 -24.01 -47.87
N SER A 444 7.54 -23.27 -48.69
CA SER A 444 8.81 -22.70 -48.26
C SER A 444 8.65 -21.74 -47.08
N HIS A 445 7.60 -20.91 -47.09
CA HIS A 445 7.29 -19.98 -46.01
C HIS A 445 6.86 -20.73 -44.73
N MET A 446 6.04 -21.79 -44.86
CA MET A 446 5.65 -22.65 -43.75
C MET A 446 6.86 -23.32 -43.10
N ARG A 447 7.82 -23.81 -43.90
CA ARG A 447 9.07 -24.38 -43.38
C ARG A 447 9.88 -23.33 -42.61
N ALA A 448 10.08 -22.14 -43.17
CA ALA A 448 10.81 -21.07 -42.48
C ALA A 448 10.14 -20.66 -41.16
N LEU A 449 8.79 -20.61 -41.13
CA LEU A 449 8.02 -20.36 -39.90
C LEU A 449 8.18 -21.49 -38.88
N ALA A 450 8.14 -22.74 -39.32
CA ALA A 450 8.35 -23.91 -38.46
C ALA A 450 9.78 -23.94 -37.87
N ASP A 451 10.81 -23.66 -38.67
CA ASP A 451 12.20 -23.60 -38.21
C ASP A 451 12.37 -22.49 -37.17
N ALA A 452 11.84 -21.29 -37.44
CA ALA A 452 11.87 -20.17 -36.50
C ALA A 452 11.09 -20.46 -35.20
N ALA A 453 9.97 -21.18 -35.27
CA ALA A 453 9.21 -21.60 -34.09
C ALA A 453 9.98 -22.65 -33.27
N SER A 454 10.67 -23.59 -33.91
CA SER A 454 11.52 -24.58 -33.26
C SER A 454 12.72 -23.97 -32.56
N GLU A 455 13.38 -22.98 -33.19
CA GLU A 455 14.49 -22.22 -32.59
C GLU A 455 14.02 -21.43 -31.36
N ARG A 456 12.86 -20.77 -31.45
CA ARG A 456 12.25 -20.07 -30.31
C ARG A 456 11.86 -21.02 -29.19
N ALA A 457 11.32 -22.21 -29.51
CA ALA A 457 11.01 -23.22 -28.52
C ALA A 457 12.28 -23.71 -27.80
N THR A 458 13.39 -23.91 -28.53
CA THR A 458 14.68 -24.28 -27.95
C THR A 458 15.20 -23.20 -26.99
N THR A 459 15.11 -21.93 -27.39
CA THR A 459 15.49 -20.79 -26.54
C THR A 459 14.60 -20.70 -25.30
N GLY A 460 13.29 -20.89 -25.49
CA GLY A 460 12.31 -20.92 -24.40
C GLY A 460 12.59 -22.04 -23.39
N ALA A 461 12.94 -23.25 -23.88
CA ALA A 461 13.28 -24.38 -23.01
C ALA A 461 14.49 -24.08 -22.13
N GLY A 462 15.50 -23.38 -22.67
CA GLY A 462 16.65 -22.91 -21.89
C GLY A 462 16.25 -21.94 -20.77
N ALA A 463 15.42 -20.94 -21.09
CA ALA A 463 14.92 -19.98 -20.09
C ALA A 463 14.05 -20.65 -19.01
N THR A 464 13.22 -21.63 -19.39
CA THR A 464 12.40 -22.40 -18.44
C THR A 464 13.26 -23.29 -17.55
N ALA A 465 14.32 -23.89 -18.06
CA ALA A 465 15.26 -24.68 -17.24
C ALA A 465 15.99 -23.81 -16.21
N GLU A 466 16.39 -22.59 -16.59
CA GLU A 466 17.00 -21.62 -15.67
C GLU A 466 16.00 -21.15 -14.61
N ALA A 467 14.74 -20.91 -15.00
CA ALA A 467 13.66 -20.61 -14.07
C ALA A 467 13.43 -21.76 -13.07
N ALA A 468 13.40 -23.02 -13.54
CA ALA A 468 13.25 -24.19 -12.67
C ALA A 468 14.38 -24.30 -11.63
N SER A 469 15.62 -24.05 -12.05
CA SER A 469 16.78 -24.01 -11.14
C SER A 469 16.68 -22.87 -10.11
N SER A 470 16.20 -21.71 -10.54
CA SER A 470 15.96 -20.57 -9.64
C SER A 470 14.89 -20.90 -8.60
N VAL A 471 13.78 -21.54 -9.01
CA VAL A 471 12.70 -21.97 -8.11
C VAL A 471 13.20 -22.99 -7.09
N GLN A 472 14.03 -23.96 -7.49
CA GLN A 472 14.66 -24.90 -6.56
C GLN A 472 15.56 -24.20 -5.53
N THR A 473 16.30 -23.17 -5.96
CA THR A 473 17.15 -22.38 -5.06
C THR A 473 16.31 -21.62 -4.04
N VAL A 474 15.19 -21.03 -4.47
CA VAL A 474 14.25 -20.35 -3.57
C VAL A 474 13.60 -21.34 -2.60
N ALA A 475 13.25 -22.56 -3.06
CA ALA A 475 12.71 -23.61 -2.20
C ALA A 475 13.69 -23.96 -1.06
N ALA A 476 14.96 -24.21 -1.40
CA ALA A 476 16.00 -24.51 -0.41
C ALA A 476 16.18 -23.36 0.60
N ALA A 477 16.22 -22.11 0.12
CA ALA A 477 16.31 -20.94 1.00
C ALA A 477 15.08 -20.80 1.92
N THR A 478 13.89 -21.18 1.45
CA THR A 478 12.66 -21.14 2.24
C THR A 478 12.66 -22.24 3.32
N GLU A 479 13.20 -23.42 3.02
CA GLU A 479 13.41 -24.49 4.02
C GLU A 479 14.40 -24.07 5.11
N GLU A 480 15.52 -23.44 4.74
CA GLU A 480 16.48 -22.91 5.72
C GLU A 480 15.87 -21.80 6.59
N LEU A 481 15.07 -20.90 6.00
CA LEU A 481 14.32 -19.88 6.75
C LEU A 481 13.34 -20.51 7.75
N ALA A 482 12.58 -21.53 7.32
CA ALA A 482 11.66 -22.23 8.21
C ALA A 482 12.38 -22.89 9.40
N ALA A 483 13.55 -23.50 9.16
CA ALA A 483 14.38 -24.04 10.22
C ALA A 483 14.88 -22.95 11.18
N SER A 484 15.33 -21.81 10.64
CA SER A 484 15.80 -20.67 11.44
C SER A 484 14.70 -20.06 12.31
N ILE A 485 13.49 -19.91 11.76
CA ILE A 485 12.31 -19.43 12.50
C ILE A 485 11.97 -20.37 13.66
N SER A 486 12.00 -21.69 13.43
CA SER A 486 11.76 -22.68 14.47
C SER A 486 12.80 -22.60 15.60
N GLU A 487 14.07 -22.42 15.24
CA GLU A 487 15.15 -22.24 16.23
C GLU A 487 14.97 -20.94 17.04
N ILE A 488 14.64 -19.83 16.37
CA ILE A 488 14.40 -18.54 17.02
C ILE A 488 13.21 -18.67 17.99
N SER A 489 12.13 -19.32 17.57
CA SER A 489 10.96 -19.58 18.43
C SER A 489 11.35 -20.33 19.71
N ALA A 490 12.15 -21.40 19.59
CA ALA A 490 12.65 -22.15 20.73
C ALA A 490 13.53 -21.29 21.66
N ARG A 491 14.42 -20.46 21.11
CA ARG A 491 15.29 -19.54 21.88
C ARG A 491 14.49 -18.45 22.61
N VAL A 492 13.43 -17.94 22.00
CA VAL A 492 12.54 -16.94 22.61
C VAL A 492 11.75 -17.56 23.77
N GLN A 493 11.22 -18.77 23.61
CA GLN A 493 10.55 -19.48 24.72
C GLN A 493 11.51 -19.77 25.89
N ALA A 494 12.75 -20.17 25.60
CA ALA A 494 13.77 -20.34 26.62
C ALA A 494 14.09 -19.03 27.36
N SER A 495 14.18 -17.91 26.63
CA SER A 495 14.42 -16.58 27.20
C SER A 495 13.27 -16.13 28.10
N ALA A 496 12.02 -16.33 27.67
CA ALA A 496 10.84 -16.04 28.49
C ALA A 496 10.81 -16.89 29.77
N THR A 497 11.18 -18.17 29.67
CA THR A 497 11.27 -19.05 30.85
C THR A 497 12.34 -18.55 31.83
N GLY A 498 13.56 -18.25 31.34
CA GLY A 498 14.63 -17.70 32.17
C GLY A 498 14.29 -16.35 32.79
N ALA A 499 13.55 -15.50 32.10
CA ALA A 499 13.06 -14.23 32.65
C ALA A 499 12.11 -14.45 33.85
N ARG A 500 11.17 -15.42 33.75
CA ARG A 500 10.26 -15.75 34.87
C ARG A 500 11.00 -16.32 36.07
N GLU A 501 11.95 -17.23 35.84
CA GLU A 501 12.81 -17.76 36.92
C GLU A 501 13.61 -16.64 37.60
N ALA A 502 14.11 -15.67 36.83
CA ALA A 502 14.82 -14.52 37.38
C ALA A 502 13.90 -13.59 38.20
N VAL A 503 12.63 -13.41 37.81
CA VAL A 503 11.65 -12.66 38.62
C VAL A 503 11.45 -13.33 39.98
N ASP A 504 11.32 -14.65 40.03
CA ASP A 504 11.16 -15.40 41.28
C ASP A 504 12.38 -15.26 42.18
N GLN A 505 13.59 -15.31 41.62
CA GLN A 505 14.85 -15.13 42.35
C GLN A 505 15.01 -13.71 42.91
N VAL A 506 14.64 -12.68 42.13
CA VAL A 506 14.65 -11.29 42.59
C VAL A 506 13.62 -11.07 43.69
N ALA A 507 12.42 -11.66 43.57
CA ALA A 507 11.40 -11.60 44.62
C ALA A 507 11.87 -12.27 45.93
N ALA A 508 12.59 -13.39 45.86
CA ALA A 508 13.21 -14.03 47.03
C ALA A 508 14.29 -13.15 47.68
N THR A 509 15.07 -12.46 46.87
CA THR A 509 16.11 -11.52 47.33
C THR A 509 15.48 -10.29 47.99
N GLY A 510 14.39 -9.75 47.42
CA GLY A 510 13.61 -8.66 48.02
C GLY A 510 13.12 -8.99 49.43
N ARG A 511 12.53 -10.19 49.61
CA ARG A 511 12.12 -10.66 50.96
C ARG A 511 13.26 -10.72 51.96
N SER A 512 14.48 -11.01 51.52
CA SER A 512 15.67 -11.03 52.38
C SER A 512 16.08 -9.62 52.82
N PHE A 513 15.96 -8.64 51.93
CA PHE A 513 16.18 -7.23 52.29
C PHE A 513 15.11 -6.71 53.25
N ASP A 514 13.84 -7.04 53.05
CA ASP A 514 12.77 -6.68 53.99
C ASP A 514 13.03 -7.23 55.40
N ALA A 515 13.49 -8.48 55.49
CA ALA A 515 13.88 -9.09 56.76
C ALA A 515 15.07 -8.38 57.43
N LEU A 516 16.04 -7.90 56.63
CA LEU A 516 17.18 -7.12 57.14
C LEU A 516 16.75 -5.74 57.64
N VAL A 517 15.83 -5.06 56.95
CA VAL A 517 15.26 -3.77 57.40
C VAL A 517 14.58 -3.95 58.76
N GLU A 518 13.75 -4.98 58.91
CA GLU A 518 13.05 -5.24 60.17
C GLU A 518 14.02 -5.64 61.30
N ALA A 519 15.06 -6.43 60.99
CA ALA A 519 16.10 -6.77 61.96
C ALA A 519 16.85 -5.52 62.44
N ALA A 520 17.23 -4.62 61.52
CA ALA A 520 17.90 -3.37 61.87
C ALA A 520 16.98 -2.45 62.69
N ARG A 521 15.67 -2.39 62.38
CA ARG A 521 14.67 -1.67 63.17
C ARG A 521 14.61 -2.16 64.62
N ARG A 522 14.55 -3.48 64.82
CA ARG A 522 14.58 -4.08 66.17
C ARG A 522 15.86 -3.79 66.93
N ILE A 523 17.01 -3.75 66.25
CA ILE A 523 18.29 -3.33 66.88
C ILE A 523 18.20 -1.86 67.31
N GLY A 524 17.66 -0.99 66.47
CA GLY A 524 17.42 0.42 66.81
C GLY A 524 16.55 0.60 68.06
N ASP A 525 15.45 -0.16 68.15
CA ASP A 525 14.56 -0.15 69.33
C ASP A 525 15.31 -0.54 70.62
N VAL A 526 16.19 -1.55 70.55
CA VAL A 526 17.03 -1.97 71.69
C VAL A 526 18.08 -0.92 72.06
N VAL A 527 18.73 -0.30 71.07
CA VAL A 527 19.75 0.73 71.29
C VAL A 527 19.12 1.99 71.91
N GLY A 528 17.90 2.35 71.52
CA GLY A 528 17.11 3.40 72.16
C GLY A 528 16.90 3.13 73.64
N LEU A 529 16.45 1.91 74.00
CA LEU A 529 16.28 1.51 75.40
C LEU A 529 17.60 1.59 76.20
N ILE A 530 18.73 1.17 75.63
CA ILE A 530 20.04 1.26 76.31
C ILE A 530 20.42 2.73 76.53
N THR A 531 20.12 3.61 75.58
CA THR A 531 20.36 5.05 75.70
C THR A 531 19.54 5.65 76.85
N ASP A 532 18.27 5.27 76.97
CA ASP A 532 17.40 5.70 78.08
C ASP A 532 17.93 5.20 79.43
N ILE A 533 18.36 3.94 79.51
CA ILE A 533 18.97 3.37 80.72
C ILE A 533 20.25 4.12 81.10
N ALA A 534 21.12 4.43 80.12
CA ALA A 534 22.34 5.20 80.35
C ALA A 534 22.04 6.61 80.86
N ALA A 535 21.05 7.30 80.26
CA ALA A 535 20.61 8.62 80.72
C ALA A 535 20.05 8.59 82.16
N GLN A 536 19.24 7.58 82.48
CA GLN A 536 18.72 7.38 83.83
C GLN A 536 19.84 7.07 84.83
N THR A 537 20.81 6.25 84.43
CA THR A 537 21.99 5.90 85.25
C THR A 537 22.85 7.13 85.52
N ASN A 538 23.05 8.01 84.53
CA ASN A 538 23.75 9.28 84.67
C ASN A 538 23.03 10.22 85.66
N LEU A 539 21.68 10.29 85.61
CA LEU A 539 20.87 11.05 86.56
C LEU A 539 20.97 10.50 87.99
N LEU A 540 20.92 9.18 88.15
CA LEU A 540 21.10 8.52 89.44
C LEU A 540 22.50 8.78 90.02
N ALA A 541 23.54 8.70 89.18
CA ALA A 541 24.92 8.99 89.55
C ALA A 541 25.11 10.46 89.94
N LEU A 542 24.42 11.39 89.27
CA LEU A 542 24.42 12.81 89.61
C LEU A 542 23.77 13.03 90.99
N ASN A 543 22.61 12.44 91.25
CA ASN A 543 21.94 12.52 92.55
C ASN A 543 22.82 11.93 93.67
N ALA A 544 23.49 10.81 93.41
CA ALA A 544 24.45 10.21 94.34
C ALA A 544 25.66 11.11 94.59
N THR A 545 26.15 11.82 93.56
CA THR A 545 27.24 12.80 93.69
C THR A 545 26.83 13.99 94.57
N ILE A 546 25.59 14.47 94.42
CA ILE A 546 25.02 15.55 95.25
C ILE A 546 24.94 15.10 96.72
N GLU A 547 24.43 13.90 96.99
CA GLU A 547 24.28 13.42 98.37
C GLU A 547 25.64 13.09 99.01
N ALA A 548 26.60 12.60 98.22
CA ALA A 548 27.99 12.42 98.66
C ALA A 548 28.66 13.76 99.03
N ALA A 549 28.41 14.82 98.26
CA ALA A 549 28.89 16.17 98.58
C ALA A 549 28.22 16.72 99.86
N ARG A 550 26.94 16.39 100.07
CA ARG A 550 26.17 16.77 101.26
C ARG A 550 26.67 16.11 102.55
N ALA A 551 27.21 14.90 102.44
CA ALA A 551 27.80 14.15 103.54
C ALA A 551 29.23 14.61 103.94
N GLY A 552 29.83 15.56 103.21
CA GLY A 552 31.16 16.11 103.53
C GLY A 552 32.29 15.07 103.47
N GLU A 553 33.18 15.06 104.47
CA GLU A 553 34.33 14.13 104.53
C GLU A 553 33.91 12.65 104.55
N ALA A 554 32.74 12.32 105.13
CA ALA A 554 32.23 10.95 105.20
C ALA A 554 31.76 10.41 103.83
N GLY A 555 31.47 11.29 102.86
CA GLY A 555 30.95 10.94 101.53
C GLY A 555 32.01 10.73 100.45
N LYS A 556 33.30 10.94 100.73
CA LYS A 556 34.38 10.93 99.71
C LYS A 556 34.45 9.62 98.91
N GLY A 557 34.36 8.46 99.57
CA GLY A 557 34.37 7.17 98.87
C GLY A 557 33.15 6.97 97.96
N PHE A 558 31.98 7.45 98.39
CA PHE A 558 30.74 7.39 97.62
C PHE A 558 30.77 8.36 96.43
N ALA A 559 31.39 9.54 96.59
CA ALA A 559 31.59 10.51 95.52
C ALA A 559 32.44 9.95 94.36
N VAL A 560 33.50 9.17 94.68
CA VAL A 560 34.34 8.53 93.65
C VAL A 560 33.53 7.49 92.87
N VAL A 561 32.78 6.63 93.55
CA VAL A 561 31.92 5.62 92.89
C VAL A 561 30.85 6.30 92.04
N ALA A 562 30.19 7.34 92.56
CA ALA A 562 29.19 8.10 91.80
C ALA A 562 29.78 8.76 90.55
N SER A 563 31.00 9.31 90.63
CA SER A 563 31.71 9.85 89.46
C SER A 563 32.07 8.77 88.44
N GLU A 564 32.47 7.58 88.89
CA GLU A 564 32.82 6.46 88.00
C GLU A 564 31.57 5.92 87.27
N VAL A 565 30.45 5.76 87.99
CA VAL A 565 29.15 5.38 87.39
C VAL A 565 28.68 6.45 86.39
N LYS A 566 28.86 7.73 86.72
CA LYS A 566 28.55 8.85 85.81
C LYS A 566 29.37 8.78 84.52
N ASN A 567 30.68 8.53 84.64
CA ASN A 567 31.56 8.37 83.47
C ASN A 567 31.17 7.15 82.63
N LEU A 568 30.88 6.00 83.24
CA LEU A 568 30.45 4.79 82.54
C LEU A 568 29.12 4.99 81.82
N ALA A 569 28.18 5.71 82.43
CA ALA A 569 26.91 6.07 81.81
C ALA A 569 27.12 6.98 80.58
N ASN A 570 27.98 8.00 80.68
CA ASN A 570 28.31 8.86 79.54
C ASN A 570 29.03 8.10 78.41
N GLN A 571 29.95 7.18 78.74
CA GLN A 571 30.59 6.31 77.76
C GLN A 571 29.57 5.40 77.06
N THR A 572 28.59 4.89 77.82
CA THR A 572 27.51 4.05 77.29
C THR A 572 26.61 4.86 76.35
N SER A 573 26.19 6.08 76.72
CA SER A 573 25.42 6.96 75.84
C SER A 573 26.18 7.29 74.55
N LYS A 574 27.47 7.57 74.64
CA LYS A 574 28.29 7.82 73.45
C LYS A 574 28.38 6.59 72.54
N ALA A 575 28.57 5.40 73.12
CA ALA A 575 28.60 4.15 72.36
C ALA A 575 27.24 3.85 71.71
N THR A 576 26.12 4.13 72.38
CA THR A 576 24.79 3.94 71.78
C THR A 576 24.48 4.96 70.69
N GLU A 577 24.96 6.20 70.78
CA GLU A 577 24.90 7.18 69.69
C GLU A 577 25.64 6.69 68.44
N GLU A 578 26.87 6.16 68.60
CA GLU A 578 27.64 5.58 67.51
C GLU A 578 26.94 4.36 66.88
N ILE A 579 26.36 3.46 67.69
CA ILE A 579 25.59 2.32 67.19
C ILE A 579 24.32 2.78 66.47
N THR A 580 23.64 3.81 66.98
CA THR A 580 22.43 4.38 66.35
C THR A 580 22.75 4.89 64.95
N ALA A 581 23.87 5.61 64.80
CA ALA A 581 24.34 6.06 63.50
C ALA A 581 24.65 4.87 62.56
N LEU A 582 25.26 3.81 63.08
CA LEU A 582 25.56 2.59 62.31
C LEU A 582 24.29 1.86 61.84
N VAL A 583 23.29 1.73 62.71
CA VAL A 583 21.99 1.13 62.39
C VAL A 583 21.25 1.94 61.32
N ALA A 584 21.27 3.27 61.44
CA ALA A 584 20.69 4.16 60.44
C ALA A 584 21.38 4.02 59.07
N ASP A 585 22.72 3.88 59.03
CA ASP A 585 23.45 3.65 57.77
C ASP A 585 23.10 2.29 57.15
N ILE A 586 22.98 1.24 57.98
CA ILE A 586 22.53 -0.09 57.53
C ILE A 586 21.13 0.00 56.91
N GLN A 587 20.16 0.59 57.62
CA GLN A 587 18.79 0.76 57.12
C GLN A 587 18.76 1.51 55.78
N ARG A 588 19.51 2.60 55.67
CA ARG A 588 19.62 3.38 54.43
C ARG A 588 20.16 2.54 53.28
N ARG A 589 21.30 1.86 53.47
CA ARG A 589 21.92 1.01 52.43
C ARG A 589 21.06 -0.17 52.04
N THR A 590 20.37 -0.80 53.00
CA THR A 590 19.42 -1.88 52.75
C THR A 590 18.22 -1.38 51.95
N GLY A 591 17.70 -0.19 52.25
CA GLY A 591 16.64 0.45 51.46
C GLY A 591 17.07 0.79 50.03
N GLU A 592 18.29 1.30 49.85
CA GLU A 592 18.88 1.55 48.52
C GLU A 592 19.03 0.25 47.70
N ALA A 593 19.46 -0.83 48.36
CA ALA A 593 19.57 -2.15 47.74
C ALA A 593 18.19 -2.72 47.35
N ALA A 594 17.18 -2.59 48.22
CA ALA A 594 15.81 -2.99 47.92
C ALA A 594 15.23 -2.21 46.72
N GLY A 595 15.39 -0.89 46.68
CA GLY A 595 14.95 -0.07 45.55
C GLY A 595 15.69 -0.41 44.24
N SER A 596 16.96 -0.85 44.34
CA SER A 596 17.70 -1.36 43.17
C SER A 596 17.12 -2.70 42.68
N MET A 597 16.68 -3.58 43.58
CA MET A 597 16.03 -4.85 43.21
C MET A 597 14.68 -4.61 42.51
N ASP A 598 13.91 -3.60 42.91
CA ASP A 598 12.66 -3.24 42.22
C ASP A 598 12.92 -2.82 40.77
N GLN A 599 14.00 -2.06 40.52
CA GLN A 599 14.40 -1.68 39.16
C GLN A 599 14.83 -2.90 38.33
N VAL A 600 15.58 -3.84 38.93
CA VAL A 600 15.94 -5.11 38.27
C VAL A 600 14.69 -5.92 37.95
N GLN A 601 13.73 -6.03 38.88
CA GLN A 601 12.47 -6.72 38.64
C GLN A 601 11.66 -6.08 37.50
N ALA A 602 11.62 -4.75 37.43
CA ALA A 602 10.97 -4.03 36.33
C ALA A 602 11.70 -4.23 34.99
N ALA A 603 13.02 -4.31 34.98
CA ALA A 603 13.80 -4.64 33.77
C ALA A 603 13.51 -6.05 33.28
N ILE A 604 13.47 -7.05 34.17
CA ILE A 604 13.19 -8.44 33.79
C ILE A 604 11.74 -8.61 33.30
N ARG A 605 10.76 -7.93 33.92
CA ARG A 605 9.38 -7.94 33.42
C ARG A 605 9.24 -7.38 32.01
N ARG A 606 10.04 -6.36 31.66
CA ARG A 606 10.11 -5.86 30.28
C ARG A 606 10.67 -6.92 29.34
N VAL A 607 11.71 -7.65 29.73
CA VAL A 607 12.26 -8.76 28.93
C VAL A 607 11.22 -9.86 28.67
N ASP A 608 10.40 -10.23 29.66
CA ASP A 608 9.31 -11.20 29.47
C ASP A 608 8.22 -10.69 28.50
N GLN A 609 7.84 -9.41 28.62
CA GLN A 609 6.89 -8.77 27.68
C GLN A 609 7.46 -8.69 26.25
N ASP A 610 8.72 -8.28 26.11
CA ASP A 610 9.40 -8.19 24.82
C ASP A 610 9.54 -9.60 24.19
N SER A 611 9.83 -10.62 25.00
CA SER A 611 9.90 -12.01 24.53
C SER A 611 8.53 -12.50 24.03
N ALA A 612 7.44 -12.13 24.69
CA ALA A 612 6.08 -12.45 24.22
C ALA A 612 5.75 -11.75 22.89
N ALA A 613 6.14 -10.48 22.73
CA ALA A 613 5.96 -9.76 21.47
C ALA A 613 6.79 -10.38 20.32
N ILE A 614 8.04 -10.75 20.59
CA ILE A 614 8.90 -11.45 19.62
C ILE A 614 8.29 -12.81 19.25
N ALA A 615 7.77 -13.57 20.21
CA ALA A 615 7.13 -14.86 19.94
C ALA A 615 5.96 -14.73 18.97
N ALA A 616 5.09 -13.73 19.18
CA ALA A 616 3.98 -13.45 18.27
C ALA A 616 4.47 -13.08 16.86
N ALA A 617 5.50 -12.25 16.74
CA ALA A 617 6.09 -11.89 15.45
C ALA A 617 6.74 -13.09 14.74
N VAL A 618 7.37 -13.99 15.49
CA VAL A 618 8.00 -15.21 14.94
C VAL A 618 6.94 -16.21 14.47
N GLU A 619 5.80 -16.33 15.16
CA GLU A 619 4.66 -17.13 14.68
C GLU A 619 4.12 -16.60 13.35
N GLU A 620 3.96 -15.28 13.23
CA GLU A 620 3.53 -14.64 11.98
C GLU A 620 4.54 -14.85 10.84
N GLN A 621 5.84 -14.71 11.12
CA GLN A 621 6.90 -15.03 10.16
C GLN A 621 6.87 -16.50 9.72
N GLY A 622 6.57 -17.42 10.65
CA GLY A 622 6.40 -18.83 10.35
C GLY A 622 5.24 -19.09 9.39
N ALA A 623 4.09 -18.44 9.61
CA ALA A 623 2.94 -18.51 8.72
C ALA A 623 3.27 -17.99 7.32
N ALA A 624 3.87 -16.79 7.24
CA ALA A 624 4.28 -16.20 5.96
C ALA A 624 5.28 -17.06 5.19
N THR A 625 6.26 -17.66 5.88
CA THR A 625 7.24 -18.58 5.27
C THR A 625 6.56 -19.85 4.75
N GLY A 626 5.54 -20.35 5.47
CA GLY A 626 4.71 -21.46 5.00
C GLY A 626 3.95 -21.13 3.70
N GLU A 627 3.39 -19.92 3.59
CA GLU A 627 2.73 -19.45 2.36
C GLU A 627 3.70 -19.29 1.19
N ILE A 628 4.91 -18.78 1.46
CA ILE A 628 5.98 -18.67 0.45
C ILE A 628 6.34 -20.07 -0.06
N SER A 629 6.55 -21.05 0.83
CA SER A 629 6.85 -22.43 0.44
C SER A 629 5.76 -23.03 -0.45
N GLY A 630 4.48 -22.83 -0.08
CA GLY A 630 3.35 -23.25 -0.91
C GLY A 630 3.33 -22.58 -2.30
N SER A 631 3.62 -21.28 -2.36
CA SER A 631 3.69 -20.53 -3.62
C SER A 631 4.84 -21.01 -4.51
N VAL A 632 6.01 -21.27 -3.93
CA VAL A 632 7.18 -21.80 -4.64
C VAL A 632 6.87 -23.17 -5.24
N GLN A 633 6.17 -24.05 -4.51
CA GLN A 633 5.75 -25.34 -5.02
C GLN A 633 4.78 -25.22 -6.22
N GLN A 634 3.85 -24.26 -6.18
CA GLN A 634 2.96 -23.98 -7.31
C GLN A 634 3.73 -23.48 -8.52
N VAL A 635 4.68 -22.56 -8.32
CA VAL A 635 5.54 -22.05 -9.40
C VAL A 635 6.40 -23.17 -9.99
N ALA A 636 6.91 -24.09 -9.17
CA ALA A 636 7.67 -25.24 -9.65
C ALA A 636 6.83 -26.13 -10.58
N THR A 637 5.58 -26.43 -10.19
CA THR A 637 4.64 -27.18 -11.03
C THR A 637 4.35 -26.44 -12.34
N ALA A 638 4.02 -25.15 -12.26
CA ALA A 638 3.73 -24.34 -13.45
C ALA A 638 4.94 -24.24 -14.40
N THR A 639 6.16 -24.18 -13.87
CA THR A 639 7.39 -24.17 -14.67
C THR A 639 7.57 -25.50 -15.40
N GLY A 640 7.26 -26.63 -14.75
CA GLY A 640 7.22 -27.94 -15.38
C GLY A 640 6.19 -28.04 -16.51
N GLU A 641 4.97 -27.55 -16.29
CA GLU A 641 3.92 -27.51 -17.32
C GLU A 641 4.34 -26.68 -18.55
N VAL A 642 4.98 -25.53 -18.32
CA VAL A 642 5.52 -24.69 -19.42
C VAL A 642 6.60 -25.43 -20.21
N GLN A 643 7.45 -26.20 -19.53
CA GLN A 643 8.50 -26.99 -20.18
C GLN A 643 7.90 -28.05 -21.12
N ASP A 644 6.82 -28.71 -20.70
CA ASP A 644 6.08 -29.68 -21.53
C ASP A 644 5.42 -29.01 -22.74
N ILE A 645 4.79 -27.84 -22.55
CA ILE A 645 4.18 -27.06 -23.64
C ILE A 645 5.24 -26.66 -24.67
N ILE A 646 6.42 -26.22 -24.23
CA ILE A 646 7.52 -25.84 -25.13
C ILE A 646 8.02 -27.05 -25.93
N ALA A 647 8.15 -28.21 -25.28
CA ALA A 647 8.52 -29.45 -25.96
C ALA A 647 7.48 -29.85 -27.01
N GLU A 648 6.19 -29.68 -26.72
CA GLU A 648 5.12 -29.92 -27.68
C GLU A 648 5.16 -28.96 -28.87
N VAL A 649 5.40 -27.66 -28.64
CA VAL A 649 5.54 -26.66 -29.72
C VAL A 649 6.73 -26.99 -30.62
N ALA A 650 7.86 -27.40 -30.04
CA ALA A 650 9.03 -27.82 -30.81
C ALA A 650 8.71 -29.03 -31.71
N ARG A 651 8.01 -30.04 -31.18
CA ARG A 651 7.57 -31.22 -31.93
C ARG A 651 6.60 -30.86 -33.05
N SER A 652 5.56 -30.09 -32.75
CA SER A 652 4.53 -29.67 -33.73
C SER A 652 5.12 -28.81 -34.85
N SER A 653 6.09 -27.97 -34.52
CA SER A 653 6.84 -27.19 -35.51
C SER A 653 7.65 -28.12 -36.43
N GLY A 654 8.34 -29.13 -35.88
CA GLY A 654 9.05 -30.15 -36.67
C GLY A 654 8.12 -30.93 -37.61
N GLU A 655 6.94 -31.32 -37.15
CA GLU A 655 5.91 -31.98 -37.99
C GLU A 655 5.44 -31.07 -39.14
N THR A 656 5.24 -29.77 -38.86
CA THR A 656 4.87 -28.76 -39.87
C THR A 656 5.97 -28.58 -40.92
N GLY A 657 7.24 -28.55 -40.51
CA GLY A 657 8.39 -28.46 -41.42
C GLY A 657 8.52 -29.69 -42.33
N ARG A 658 8.26 -30.89 -41.80
CA ARG A 658 8.17 -32.14 -42.59
C ARG A 658 7.02 -32.08 -43.61
N ALA A 659 5.82 -31.71 -43.19
CA ALA A 659 4.66 -31.61 -44.07
C ALA A 659 4.88 -30.58 -45.20
N ALA A 660 5.50 -29.43 -44.89
CA ALA A 660 5.88 -28.44 -45.88
C ALA A 660 6.90 -28.98 -46.90
N THR A 661 7.82 -29.85 -46.48
CA THR A 661 8.78 -30.50 -47.36
C THR A 661 8.10 -31.52 -48.28
N GLU A 662 7.15 -32.30 -47.76
CA GLU A 662 6.33 -33.23 -48.56
C GLU A 662 5.50 -32.47 -49.62
N VAL A 663 4.83 -31.37 -49.23
CA VAL A 663 4.09 -30.51 -50.18
C VAL A 663 5.00 -29.95 -51.27
N THR A 664 6.22 -29.55 -50.93
CA THR A 664 7.19 -29.06 -51.91
C THR A 664 7.52 -30.15 -52.95
N GLY A 665 7.76 -31.39 -52.49
CA GLY A 665 8.00 -32.53 -53.37
C GLY A 665 6.82 -32.86 -54.28
N SER A 666 5.59 -32.91 -53.73
CA SER A 666 4.38 -33.14 -54.55
C SER A 666 4.15 -32.04 -55.60
N VAL A 667 4.47 -30.79 -55.26
CA VAL A 667 4.37 -29.66 -56.20
C VAL A 667 5.42 -29.77 -57.31
N GLU A 668 6.63 -30.24 -57.02
CA GLU A 668 7.66 -30.49 -58.03
C GLU A 668 7.22 -31.59 -59.01
N GLU A 669 6.60 -32.66 -58.51
CA GLU A 669 6.02 -33.73 -59.32
C GLU A 669 4.89 -33.20 -60.24
N VAL A 670 3.97 -32.40 -59.71
CA VAL A 670 2.88 -31.79 -60.49
C VAL A 670 3.42 -30.84 -61.57
N VAL A 671 4.46 -30.07 -61.27
CA VAL A 671 5.11 -29.20 -62.27
C VAL A 671 5.78 -30.03 -63.37
N HIS A 672 6.43 -31.14 -63.01
CA HIS A 672 7.02 -32.05 -63.98
C HIS A 672 5.96 -32.68 -64.92
N GLU A 673 4.87 -33.21 -64.35
CA GLU A 673 3.75 -33.77 -65.12
C GLU A 673 3.08 -32.72 -66.01
N GLN A 674 2.96 -31.48 -65.53
CA GLN A 674 2.46 -30.35 -66.32
C GLN A 674 3.34 -30.05 -67.53
N GLU A 675 4.68 -30.08 -67.39
CA GLU A 675 5.63 -29.88 -68.49
C GLU A 675 5.61 -31.03 -69.51
N VAL A 676 5.41 -32.27 -69.03
CA VAL A 676 5.22 -33.45 -69.90
C VAL A 676 3.93 -33.32 -70.69
N LEU A 677 2.82 -32.97 -70.04
CA LEU A 677 1.52 -32.79 -70.68
C LEU A 677 1.53 -31.63 -71.69
N GLN A 678 2.20 -30.51 -71.36
CA GLN A 678 2.37 -29.38 -72.27
C GLN A 678 3.10 -29.78 -73.55
N ARG A 679 4.18 -30.57 -73.44
CA ARG A 679 4.89 -31.12 -74.60
C ARG A 679 4.04 -32.09 -75.41
N ALA A 680 3.34 -33.02 -74.75
CA ALA A 680 2.48 -34.00 -75.42
C ALA A 680 1.33 -33.34 -76.20
N VAL A 681 0.71 -32.31 -75.63
CA VAL A 681 -0.35 -31.52 -76.28
C VAL A 681 0.21 -30.71 -77.45
N GLY A 682 1.36 -30.06 -77.28
CA GLY A 682 2.04 -29.33 -78.37
C GLY A 682 2.40 -30.23 -79.54
N ASP A 683 2.96 -31.41 -79.26
CA ASP A 683 3.28 -32.41 -80.28
C ASP A 683 2.03 -32.92 -81.00
N PHE A 684 0.97 -33.24 -80.25
CA PHE A 684 -0.31 -33.68 -80.81
C PHE A 684 -0.93 -32.63 -81.73
N LEU A 685 -0.98 -31.36 -81.29
CA LEU A 685 -1.50 -30.26 -82.09
C LEU A 685 -0.67 -30.02 -83.36
N SER A 686 0.66 -30.12 -83.28
CA SER A 686 1.52 -30.00 -84.47
C SER A 686 1.24 -31.10 -85.51
N ARG A 687 0.99 -32.34 -85.05
CA ARG A 687 0.66 -33.48 -85.92
C ARG A 687 -0.73 -33.34 -86.54
N VAL A 688 -1.70 -32.81 -85.79
CA VAL A 688 -3.06 -32.52 -86.29
C VAL A 688 -3.07 -31.37 -87.30
N GLN A 689 -2.16 -30.39 -87.18
CA GLN A 689 -2.02 -29.31 -88.17
C GLN A 689 -1.27 -29.73 -89.44
N GLN A 690 -0.46 -30.79 -89.37
CA GLN A 690 0.30 -31.34 -90.51
C GLN A 690 -0.45 -32.43 -91.29
N ALA A 691 -1.48 -33.05 -90.69
CA ALA A 691 -2.38 -34.02 -91.30
C ALA A 691 -3.54 -33.32 -92.03
#